data_AF-A0AAD3E328-F1
#
_entry.id   AF-A0AAD3E328-F1
#
_cell.length_a   1.000
_cell.length_b   1.000
_cell.length_c   1.000
_cell.angle_alpha   90.00
_cell.angle_beta   90.00
_cell.angle_gamma   90.00
#
_symmetry.space_group_name_H-M   'P 1'
#
loop_
_entity.id
_entity.type
_entity.pdbx_description
1 polymer ?
#
loop_
_entity_poly.entity_id
_entity_poly.type
_entity_poly.pdbx_seq_one_letter_code
_entity_poly.pdbx_strand_id
1 'polypeptide(L)'
;MLPQSAQARVFAPQPAGHRLIIVATNVAETSLTIPGIRYVVDAGRSKQRLLEDASAEAGGGGAGGQVARYEVRWISKAAAAQRAGRAGRTCPGHTYRLFSSAHFNDTFPDHSPPEIVNTSLEGVVLVMKSMGVDKVHNFPFPTPPDPAALLAAHRCLEALGALEPEVSAGGGAGGGGGGRLTEVGRAMAAFPISPRHARMLLEVLKWHKSLHGDAAAPAAGGDDLEDGGVSGGGGNSGGALAVPDQVVRRAGRALPYALALAAAVSVESPFIHIDTVGGGDDDKDTDPDQDERGNKDDEDGEGGHNKKNGHSKRGARPDKKGQRRKKSKGMGQDEAEEEEEEEEEEDGEDEAGRAGPGPGSVRSAVAAAAAREAARRRRQHAASMQARFRHPHSDALSALAALVAFEASGESEEFATSHFLHGRNLREAADLHRQLIRLLATQQANSAGAGGGGGGSGGSGLADELAAVARELAAGMVLPSGPSSAAVAGKGSAAGLGGAGGGGAGGGGGGGADVSFWLPERVAGVLRRALAAGWADQVARRVRSAEYLAQLGESRRKRHAVRYQPACAAAETGVFLHPRSSLHGDAPELLVYAQLLRTDKRTYMAGLTAIEPEWLSECGTPLCRLSATPLPEPPATYRPPPLDSVVCWREARYGLHGWPLPPVMGAHPEARERAAGFAAALLEGRVAPCMTELRPHLMAAPSMLLRPELRGVVRVGELLSALTRAKVDSAASLRAAWAAQPALLQREVAAWLPKTQHATLMRMWPVVAQQVRQ
;
A
#
# COMPACT_ATOMS: atom_id res chain seq x y z
N MET A 1 -16.13 15.16 -3.69
CA MET A 1 -16.67 16.29 -2.89
C MET A 1 -16.52 17.60 -3.68
N LEU A 2 -17.46 18.55 -3.53
CA LEU A 2 -17.33 19.90 -4.11
C LEU A 2 -16.21 20.70 -3.40
N PRO A 3 -15.46 21.59 -4.08
CA PRO A 3 -14.52 22.52 -3.44
C PRO A 3 -15.19 23.41 -2.39
N GLN A 4 -14.45 23.85 -1.37
CA GLN A 4 -15.00 24.65 -0.27
C GLN A 4 -15.56 25.99 -0.77
N SER A 5 -14.87 26.65 -1.70
CA SER A 5 -15.34 27.88 -2.36
C SER A 5 -16.69 27.68 -3.06
N ALA A 6 -16.88 26.55 -3.75
CA ALA A 6 -18.15 26.22 -4.40
C ALA A 6 -19.26 25.91 -3.39
N GLN A 7 -18.95 25.19 -2.30
CA GLN A 7 -19.91 24.96 -1.21
C GLN A 7 -20.34 26.26 -0.53
N ALA A 8 -19.41 27.21 -0.35
CA ALA A 8 -19.68 28.49 0.28
C ALA A 8 -20.67 29.37 -0.51
N ARG A 9 -20.75 29.21 -1.84
CA ARG A 9 -21.70 29.94 -2.69
C ARG A 9 -23.16 29.70 -2.30
N VAL A 10 -23.47 28.57 -1.67
CA VAL A 10 -24.83 28.25 -1.21
C VAL A 10 -25.30 29.21 -0.11
N PHE A 11 -24.38 29.83 0.62
CA PHE A 11 -24.69 30.81 1.67
C PHE A 11 -24.75 32.25 1.16
N ALA A 12 -24.33 32.50 -0.08
CA ALA A 12 -24.34 33.84 -0.64
C ALA A 12 -25.80 34.33 -0.87
N PRO A 13 -26.07 35.63 -0.68
CA PRO A 13 -27.37 36.19 -1.01
C PRO A 13 -27.65 36.01 -2.50
N GLN A 14 -28.90 35.69 -2.82
CA GLN A 14 -29.31 35.47 -4.20
C GLN A 14 -29.44 36.80 -4.94
N PRO A 15 -29.04 36.87 -6.22
CA PRO A 15 -29.31 38.04 -7.05
C PRO A 15 -30.82 38.35 -7.12
N ALA A 16 -31.17 39.63 -7.26
CA ALA A 16 -32.57 40.04 -7.38
C ALA A 16 -33.24 39.34 -8.57
N GLY A 17 -34.50 38.91 -8.39
CA GLY A 17 -35.27 38.19 -9.39
C GLY A 17 -34.92 36.70 -9.57
N HIS A 18 -33.95 36.16 -8.82
CA HIS A 18 -33.54 34.76 -8.92
C HIS A 18 -33.99 33.93 -7.71
N ARG A 19 -34.28 32.65 -7.95
CA ARG A 19 -34.61 31.67 -6.90
C ARG A 19 -33.42 30.74 -6.66
N LEU A 20 -33.09 30.53 -5.38
CA LEU A 20 -32.11 29.53 -4.98
C LEU A 20 -32.67 28.12 -5.17
N ILE A 21 -31.99 27.32 -5.99
CA ILE A 21 -32.24 25.89 -6.14
C ILE A 21 -30.92 25.18 -5.84
N ILE A 22 -30.95 24.21 -4.93
CA ILE A 22 -29.76 23.48 -4.50
C ILE A 22 -30.01 22.00 -4.69
N VAL A 23 -29.16 21.35 -5.48
CA VAL A 23 -29.12 19.91 -5.61
C VAL A 23 -28.02 19.40 -4.68
N ALA A 24 -28.42 18.69 -3.62
CA ALA A 24 -27.50 18.26 -2.57
C ALA A 24 -27.63 16.78 -2.26
N THR A 25 -26.57 16.22 -1.66
CA THR A 25 -26.56 14.88 -1.06
C THR A 25 -26.95 14.96 0.42
N ASN A 26 -26.78 13.85 1.15
CA ASN A 26 -27.01 13.77 2.60
C ASN A 26 -26.18 14.80 3.41
N VAL A 27 -25.21 15.50 2.82
CA VAL A 27 -24.50 16.62 3.46
C VAL A 27 -25.46 17.74 3.90
N ALA A 28 -26.54 17.99 3.14
CA ALA A 28 -27.56 18.97 3.53
C ALA A 28 -28.51 18.44 4.62
N GLU A 29 -28.55 17.12 4.84
CA GLU A 29 -29.38 16.50 5.86
C GLU A 29 -28.83 16.75 7.26
N THR A 30 -27.52 16.74 7.46
CA THR A 30 -26.88 16.86 8.79
C THR A 30 -25.85 18.00 8.86
N SER A 31 -24.86 18.01 7.97
CA SER A 31 -23.64 18.82 8.08
C SER A 31 -23.79 20.30 7.73
N LEU A 32 -24.72 20.65 6.84
CA LEU A 32 -24.93 22.04 6.41
C LEU A 32 -26.31 22.55 6.78
N THR A 33 -26.35 23.83 7.15
CA THR A 33 -27.58 24.49 7.58
C THR A 33 -27.79 25.77 6.81
N ILE A 34 -28.57 25.67 5.74
CA ILE A 34 -28.72 26.76 4.77
C ILE A 34 -29.94 27.60 5.16
N PRO A 35 -29.78 28.92 5.38
CA PRO A 35 -30.91 29.79 5.71
C PRO A 35 -31.81 30.01 4.47
N GLY A 36 -33.08 30.33 4.69
CA GLY A 36 -34.00 30.71 3.61
C GLY A 36 -34.54 29.55 2.76
N ILE A 37 -34.19 28.30 3.09
CA ILE A 37 -34.80 27.12 2.45
C ILE A 37 -36.25 26.99 2.95
N ARG A 38 -37.19 27.02 2.00
CA ARG A 38 -38.64 26.84 2.27
C ARG A 38 -39.23 25.59 1.63
N TYR A 39 -38.54 25.04 0.64
CA TYR A 39 -39.02 23.91 -0.14
C TYR A 39 -37.93 22.85 -0.16
N VAL A 40 -38.25 21.64 0.26
CA VAL A 40 -37.39 20.46 0.14
C VAL A 40 -38.07 19.46 -0.77
N VAL A 41 -37.36 18.96 -1.76
CA VAL A 41 -37.78 17.82 -2.58
C VAL A 41 -36.93 16.63 -2.15
N ASP A 42 -37.57 15.61 -1.58
CA ASP A 42 -36.89 14.43 -1.04
C ASP A 42 -37.03 13.25 -1.99
N ALA A 43 -35.90 12.79 -2.52
CA ALA A 43 -35.81 11.63 -3.38
C ALA A 43 -36.09 10.30 -2.63
N GLY A 44 -36.01 10.30 -1.29
CA GLY A 44 -36.22 9.09 -0.47
C GLY A 44 -35.10 8.06 -0.54
N ARG A 45 -34.05 8.30 -1.33
CA ARG A 45 -32.92 7.38 -1.49
C ARG A 45 -31.60 8.02 -1.09
N SER A 46 -30.64 7.20 -0.71
CA SER A 46 -29.27 7.62 -0.45
C SER A 46 -28.27 6.53 -0.83
N LYS A 47 -27.09 6.95 -1.32
CA LYS A 47 -25.97 6.04 -1.59
C LYS A 47 -25.30 5.71 -0.26
N GLN A 48 -25.24 4.43 0.08
CA GLN A 48 -24.64 3.91 1.30
C GLN A 48 -23.44 3.04 0.95
N ARG A 49 -22.37 3.15 1.74
CA ARG A 49 -21.24 2.22 1.71
C ARG A 49 -21.57 1.06 2.65
N LEU A 50 -21.47 -0.15 2.12
CA LEU A 50 -21.69 -1.39 2.85
C LEU A 50 -20.40 -2.17 2.87
N LEU A 51 -20.11 -2.77 4.02
CA LEU A 51 -18.96 -3.64 4.20
C LEU A 51 -19.47 -5.07 4.36
N GLU A 52 -18.98 -5.96 3.52
CA GLU A 52 -19.39 -7.36 3.52
C GLU A 52 -18.17 -8.24 3.71
N ASP A 53 -18.35 -9.30 4.52
CA ASP A 53 -17.33 -10.32 4.65
C ASP A 53 -17.44 -11.27 3.45
N ALA A 54 -16.41 -11.32 2.60
CA ALA A 54 -16.38 -12.20 1.42
C ALA A 54 -16.49 -13.70 1.79
N SER A 55 -16.28 -14.04 3.07
CA SER A 55 -16.47 -15.38 3.62
C SER A 55 -17.93 -15.78 3.82
N ALA A 56 -18.89 -14.85 3.74
CA ALA A 56 -20.31 -15.14 3.96
C ALA A 56 -21.00 -15.77 2.74
N GLU A 57 -20.49 -15.53 1.52
CA GLU A 57 -21.09 -16.07 0.28
C GLU A 57 -20.55 -17.46 -0.10
N ALA A 58 -19.34 -17.82 0.34
CA ALA A 58 -18.80 -19.17 0.18
C ALA A 58 -19.01 -19.94 1.49
N GLY A 59 -19.95 -20.88 1.54
CA GLY A 59 -20.39 -21.64 2.73
C GLY A 59 -19.35 -22.53 3.44
N GLY A 60 -18.11 -22.08 3.60
CA GLY A 60 -17.07 -22.67 4.42
C GLY A 60 -16.23 -21.54 5.04
N GLY A 61 -15.88 -21.67 6.31
CA GLY A 61 -15.22 -20.64 7.14
C GLY A 61 -13.80 -20.20 6.72
N GLY A 62 -13.58 -19.91 5.44
CA GLY A 62 -12.37 -19.36 4.89
C GLY A 62 -12.17 -17.92 5.33
N ALA A 63 -10.92 -17.54 5.59
CA ALA A 63 -10.53 -16.14 5.61
C ALA A 63 -10.88 -15.57 4.23
N GLY A 64 -11.73 -14.55 4.20
CA GLY A 64 -11.98 -13.69 3.06
C GLY A 64 -11.88 -12.27 3.57
N GLY A 65 -11.17 -11.40 2.86
CA GLY A 65 -11.09 -9.98 3.21
C GLY A 65 -12.45 -9.29 3.14
N GLN A 66 -12.59 -8.18 3.86
CA GLN A 66 -13.78 -7.33 3.78
C GLN A 66 -13.85 -6.66 2.40
N VAL A 67 -15.03 -6.69 1.80
CA VAL A 67 -15.33 -6.11 0.48
C VAL A 67 -16.31 -4.97 0.67
N ALA A 68 -15.95 -3.79 0.18
CA ALA A 68 -16.83 -2.63 0.18
C ALA A 68 -17.68 -2.63 -1.10
N ARG A 69 -18.99 -2.40 -0.95
CA ARG A 69 -19.90 -2.09 -2.07
C ARG A 69 -20.61 -0.78 -1.79
N TYR A 70 -20.99 -0.08 -2.86
CA TYR A 70 -21.81 1.12 -2.75
C TYR A 70 -23.16 0.88 -3.41
N GLU A 71 -24.23 1.06 -2.65
CA GLU A 71 -25.58 0.77 -3.11
C GLU A 71 -26.52 1.95 -2.83
N VAL A 72 -27.46 2.22 -3.72
CA VAL A 72 -28.50 3.22 -3.49
C VAL A 72 -29.67 2.56 -2.78
N ARG A 73 -29.91 2.94 -1.53
CA ARG A 73 -30.95 2.36 -0.68
C ARG A 73 -31.98 3.38 -0.24
N TRP A 74 -33.15 2.88 0.17
CA TRP A 74 -34.16 3.70 0.84
C TRP A 74 -33.61 4.27 2.15
N ILE A 75 -33.95 5.53 2.42
CA ILE A 75 -33.59 6.19 3.68
C ILE A 75 -34.49 5.73 4.82
N SER A 76 -34.10 6.02 6.06
CA SER A 76 -34.96 5.76 7.21
C SER A 76 -36.06 6.82 7.35
N LYS A 77 -37.12 6.50 8.09
CA LYS A 77 -38.16 7.46 8.46
C LYS A 77 -37.57 8.64 9.24
N ALA A 78 -36.61 8.37 10.12
CA ALA A 78 -35.85 9.40 10.82
C ALA A 78 -35.08 10.35 9.88
N ALA A 79 -34.37 9.81 8.87
CA ALA A 79 -33.67 10.61 7.87
C ALA A 79 -34.64 11.47 7.04
N ALA A 80 -35.76 10.89 6.60
CA ALA A 80 -36.82 11.62 5.88
C ALA A 80 -37.44 12.75 6.73
N ALA A 81 -37.59 12.54 8.05
CA ALA A 81 -38.03 13.57 8.98
C ALA A 81 -36.97 14.68 9.15
N GLN A 82 -35.69 14.33 9.24
CA GLN A 82 -34.60 15.30 9.32
C GLN A 82 -34.51 16.17 8.06
N ARG A 83 -34.65 15.56 6.88
CA ARG A 83 -34.74 16.27 5.58
C ARG A 83 -35.92 17.22 5.54
N ALA A 84 -37.10 16.77 5.98
CA ALA A 84 -38.28 17.62 6.05
C ALA A 84 -38.08 18.83 6.99
N GLY A 85 -37.39 18.61 8.11
CA GLY A 85 -37.01 19.67 9.05
C GLY A 85 -36.11 20.75 8.44
N ARG A 86 -35.43 20.49 7.31
CA ARG A 86 -34.64 21.50 6.60
C ARG A 86 -35.48 22.57 5.90
N ALA A 87 -36.73 22.27 5.53
CA ALA A 87 -37.64 23.24 4.93
C ALA A 87 -38.20 24.26 5.93
N GLY A 88 -38.32 23.87 7.21
CA GLY A 88 -39.06 24.63 8.23
C GLY A 88 -38.18 25.41 9.21
N ARG A 89 -36.92 25.73 8.87
CA ARG A 89 -35.93 26.17 9.86
C ARG A 89 -36.20 27.58 10.40
N THR A 90 -36.44 28.55 9.52
CA THR A 90 -36.61 29.97 9.89
C THR A 90 -38.03 30.47 9.67
N CYS A 91 -38.84 29.71 8.95
CA CYS A 91 -40.23 30.01 8.63
C CYS A 91 -40.93 28.71 8.21
N PRO A 92 -42.28 28.68 8.13
CA PRO A 92 -43.01 27.54 7.60
C PRO A 92 -42.50 27.15 6.21
N GLY A 93 -42.31 25.86 5.99
CA GLY A 93 -41.83 25.30 4.73
C GLY A 93 -42.59 24.05 4.32
N HIS A 94 -42.44 23.68 3.05
CA HIS A 94 -43.07 22.52 2.44
C HIS A 94 -42.02 21.48 2.06
N THR A 95 -42.35 20.21 2.31
CA THR A 95 -41.53 19.09 1.86
C THR A 95 -42.34 18.23 0.90
N TYR A 96 -41.81 18.03 -0.30
CA TYR A 96 -42.37 17.16 -1.32
C TYR A 96 -41.58 15.86 -1.33
N ARG A 97 -42.22 14.74 -1.03
CA ARG A 97 -41.60 13.42 -1.00
C ARG A 97 -41.92 12.69 -2.30
N LEU A 98 -40.90 12.18 -2.99
CA LEU A 98 -41.06 11.46 -4.26
C LEU A 98 -41.42 9.97 -4.07
N PHE A 99 -42.07 9.65 -2.95
CA PHE A 99 -42.46 8.29 -2.57
C PHE A 99 -43.84 8.31 -1.89
N SER A 100 -44.60 7.23 -2.04
CA SER A 100 -45.98 7.14 -1.53
C SER A 100 -46.01 7.00 -0.01
N SER A 101 -47.15 7.38 0.60
CA SER A 101 -47.38 7.20 2.03
C SER A 101 -47.39 5.73 2.44
N ALA A 102 -47.97 4.85 1.61
CA ALA A 102 -47.95 3.40 1.84
C ALA A 102 -46.50 2.88 1.91
N HIS A 103 -45.67 3.22 0.92
CA HIS A 103 -44.27 2.78 0.89
C HIS A 103 -43.44 3.34 2.05
N PHE A 104 -43.70 4.60 2.44
CA PHE A 104 -43.06 5.21 3.61
C PHE A 104 -43.43 4.50 4.92
N ASN A 105 -44.68 4.06 5.08
CA ASN A 105 -45.14 3.42 6.31
C ASN A 105 -44.71 1.96 6.40
N ASP A 106 -44.83 1.22 5.29
CA ASP A 106 -44.71 -0.24 5.26
C ASP A 106 -43.28 -0.72 4.98
N THR A 107 -42.49 0.04 4.19
CA THR A 107 -41.19 -0.43 3.70
C THR A 107 -39.99 0.26 4.36
N PHE A 108 -40.10 1.53 4.75
CA PHE A 108 -38.95 2.28 5.27
C PHE A 108 -38.59 1.84 6.70
N PRO A 109 -37.30 1.64 7.02
CA PRO A 109 -36.88 1.39 8.38
C PRO A 109 -37.07 2.66 9.23
N ASP A 110 -37.43 2.51 10.50
CA ASP A 110 -37.64 3.68 11.38
C ASP A 110 -36.34 4.47 11.59
N HIS A 111 -35.22 3.75 11.76
CA HIS A 111 -33.88 4.31 11.97
C HIS A 111 -32.86 3.74 10.98
N SER A 112 -31.85 4.53 10.67
CA SER A 112 -30.72 4.06 9.85
C SER A 112 -29.88 3.06 10.65
N PRO A 113 -29.30 2.03 10.02
CA PRO A 113 -28.42 1.09 10.72
C PRO A 113 -27.21 1.83 11.32
N PRO A 114 -26.75 1.43 12.51
CA PRO A 114 -25.62 2.09 13.16
C PRO A 114 -24.32 1.87 12.38
N GLU A 115 -23.43 2.86 12.42
CA GLU A 115 -22.18 2.87 11.64
C GLU A 115 -21.23 1.71 11.98
N ILE A 116 -21.31 1.19 13.22
CA ILE A 116 -20.51 0.03 13.67
C ILE A 116 -20.70 -1.22 12.80
N VAL A 117 -21.84 -1.34 12.10
CA VAL A 117 -22.13 -2.48 11.22
C VAL A 117 -21.48 -2.33 9.84
N ASN A 118 -21.16 -1.09 9.42
CA ASN A 118 -20.65 -0.80 8.07
C ASN A 118 -19.18 -0.37 8.05
N THR A 119 -18.49 -0.45 9.20
CA THR A 119 -17.11 -0.01 9.39
C THR A 119 -16.26 -1.15 9.92
N SER A 120 -14.97 -1.15 9.56
CA SER A 120 -14.03 -2.16 10.01
C SER A 120 -13.71 -1.96 11.50
N LEU A 121 -13.62 -3.07 12.26
CA LEU A 121 -13.60 -3.04 13.73
C LEU A 121 -12.21 -3.23 14.35
N GLU A 122 -11.16 -3.42 13.54
CA GLU A 122 -9.79 -3.69 14.02
C GLU A 122 -9.27 -2.61 14.97
N GLY A 123 -9.55 -1.32 14.71
CA GLY A 123 -9.14 -0.22 15.57
C GLY A 123 -9.84 -0.26 16.93
N VAL A 124 -11.16 -0.49 16.92
CA VAL A 124 -11.98 -0.58 18.14
C VAL A 124 -11.55 -1.78 18.99
N VAL A 125 -11.38 -2.96 18.37
CA VAL A 125 -10.93 -4.18 19.04
C VAL A 125 -9.54 -3.99 19.66
N LEU A 126 -8.60 -3.34 18.96
CA LEU A 126 -7.26 -3.07 19.47
C LEU A 126 -7.29 -2.17 20.72
N VAL A 127 -8.09 -1.10 20.68
CA VAL A 127 -8.25 -0.17 21.80
C VAL A 127 -8.94 -0.85 22.98
N MET A 128 -9.97 -1.65 22.74
CA MET A 128 -10.65 -2.40 23.81
C MET A 128 -9.69 -3.38 24.50
N LYS A 129 -8.88 -4.11 23.72
CA LYS A 129 -7.88 -5.02 24.29
C LYS A 129 -6.76 -4.27 25.02
N SER A 130 -6.35 -3.08 24.57
CA SER A 130 -5.37 -2.27 25.31
C SER A 130 -5.92 -1.72 26.64
N MET A 131 -7.24 -1.57 26.76
CA MET A 131 -7.95 -1.24 28.00
C MET A 131 -8.20 -2.45 28.93
N GLY A 132 -7.76 -3.66 28.55
CA GLY A 132 -7.95 -4.88 29.34
C GLY A 132 -9.27 -5.60 29.11
N VAL A 133 -10.00 -5.27 28.04
CA VAL A 133 -11.19 -6.03 27.63
C VAL A 133 -10.74 -7.23 26.79
N ASP A 134 -10.54 -8.38 27.43
CA ASP A 134 -10.03 -9.58 26.76
C ASP A 134 -11.04 -10.18 25.77
N LYS A 135 -12.28 -10.39 26.24
CA LYS A 135 -13.39 -10.98 25.46
C LYS A 135 -14.31 -9.91 24.90
N VAL A 136 -13.98 -9.41 23.71
CA VAL A 136 -14.73 -8.34 23.05
C VAL A 136 -16.19 -8.72 22.78
N HIS A 137 -16.48 -9.98 22.48
CA HIS A 137 -17.85 -10.46 22.23
C HIS A 137 -18.79 -10.31 23.45
N ASN A 138 -18.25 -10.27 24.68
CA ASN A 138 -19.03 -10.07 25.91
C ASN A 138 -19.23 -8.60 26.26
N PHE A 139 -18.66 -7.68 25.49
CA PHE A 139 -18.80 -6.26 25.76
C PHE A 139 -20.25 -5.79 25.49
N PRO A 140 -20.85 -4.99 26.39
CA PRO A 140 -22.25 -4.58 26.28
C PRO A 140 -22.43 -3.45 25.25
N PHE A 141 -22.34 -3.77 23.96
CA PHE A 141 -22.60 -2.81 22.88
C PHE A 141 -24.08 -2.37 22.86
N PRO A 142 -24.38 -1.09 22.58
CA PRO A 142 -25.76 -0.64 22.36
C PRO A 142 -26.46 -1.38 21.21
N THR A 143 -25.69 -1.70 20.18
CA THR A 143 -26.07 -2.64 19.12
C THR A 143 -24.86 -3.51 18.86
N PRO A 144 -24.92 -4.83 19.15
CA PRO A 144 -23.78 -5.71 18.97
C PRO A 144 -23.41 -5.82 17.48
N PRO A 145 -22.12 -5.74 17.12
CA PRO A 145 -21.67 -5.98 15.76
C PRO A 145 -21.85 -7.46 15.39
N ASP A 146 -21.83 -7.74 14.07
CA ASP A 146 -21.84 -9.11 13.56
C ASP A 146 -20.63 -9.90 14.11
N PRO A 147 -20.82 -11.11 14.66
CA PRO A 147 -19.72 -12.01 15.01
C PRO A 147 -18.68 -12.20 13.91
N ALA A 148 -19.09 -12.19 12.63
CA ALA A 148 -18.18 -12.29 11.49
C ALA A 148 -17.23 -11.08 11.41
N ALA A 149 -17.75 -9.86 11.61
CA ALA A 149 -16.96 -8.63 11.62
C ALA A 149 -15.97 -8.59 12.79
N LEU A 150 -16.36 -9.08 13.97
CA LEU A 150 -15.45 -9.23 15.11
C LEU A 150 -14.34 -10.24 14.81
N LEU A 151 -14.67 -11.37 14.19
CA LEU A 151 -13.67 -12.37 13.80
C LEU A 151 -12.71 -11.84 12.73
N ALA A 152 -13.20 -11.08 11.74
CA ALA A 152 -12.39 -10.42 10.74
C ALA A 152 -11.40 -9.43 11.38
N ALA A 153 -11.86 -8.64 12.34
CA ALA A 153 -11.00 -7.73 13.11
C ALA A 153 -9.91 -8.48 13.90
N HIS A 154 -10.25 -9.61 14.54
CA HIS A 154 -9.26 -10.44 15.25
C HIS A 154 -8.21 -11.01 14.29
N ARG A 155 -8.64 -11.60 13.16
CA ARG A 155 -7.75 -12.14 12.12
C ARG A 155 -6.81 -11.08 11.55
N CYS A 156 -7.32 -9.86 11.31
CA CYS A 156 -6.53 -8.71 10.89
C CYS A 156 -5.44 -8.38 11.93
N LEU A 157 -5.81 -8.24 13.20
CA LEU A 157 -4.86 -7.91 14.26
C LEU A 157 -3.83 -9.03 14.51
N GLU A 158 -4.21 -10.30 14.38
CA GLU A 158 -3.28 -11.42 14.36
C GLU A 158 -2.31 -11.32 13.19
N ALA A 159 -2.80 -11.09 11.96
CA ALA A 159 -1.96 -10.95 10.77
C ALA A 159 -0.96 -9.78 10.87
N LEU A 160 -1.32 -8.70 11.56
CA LEU A 160 -0.44 -7.56 11.86
C LEU A 160 0.58 -7.86 12.98
N GLY A 161 0.43 -8.98 13.69
CA GLY A 161 1.25 -9.34 14.85
C GLY A 161 0.88 -8.58 16.14
N ALA A 162 -0.28 -7.92 16.16
CA ALA A 162 -0.78 -7.20 17.32
C ALA A 162 -1.36 -8.13 18.40
N LEU A 163 -1.86 -9.30 18.00
CA LEU A 163 -2.35 -10.34 18.90
C LEU A 163 -1.50 -11.60 18.77
N GLU A 164 -1.33 -12.31 19.88
CA GLU A 164 -0.76 -13.65 19.87
C GLU A 164 -1.71 -14.62 19.16
N PRO A 165 -1.20 -15.53 18.31
CA PRO A 165 -2.04 -16.55 17.70
C PRO A 165 -2.60 -17.46 18.80
N GLU A 166 -3.90 -17.77 18.77
CA GLU A 166 -4.50 -18.79 19.64
C GLU A 166 -3.93 -20.17 19.29
N VAL A 167 -2.82 -20.55 19.90
CA VAL A 167 -2.33 -21.93 19.85
C VAL A 167 -3.26 -22.76 20.73
N SER A 168 -3.84 -23.82 20.16
CA SER A 168 -4.61 -24.85 20.87
C SER A 168 -3.75 -25.54 21.94
N ALA A 169 -3.46 -24.85 23.04
CA ALA A 169 -2.81 -25.38 24.21
C ALA A 169 -3.88 -25.85 25.20
N GLY A 170 -4.21 -27.15 25.14
CA GLY A 170 -4.95 -27.85 26.18
C GLY A 170 -6.47 -27.71 26.09
N GLY A 171 -7.17 -28.84 25.99
CA GLY A 171 -8.62 -28.92 25.85
C GLY A 171 -9.38 -28.19 26.95
N GLY A 172 -10.16 -27.20 26.54
CA GLY A 172 -11.27 -26.63 27.29
C GLY A 172 -12.32 -26.16 26.28
N ALA A 173 -13.40 -26.91 26.15
CA ALA A 173 -14.53 -26.53 25.30
C ALA A 173 -15.20 -25.26 25.88
N GLY A 174 -14.91 -24.11 25.27
CA GLY A 174 -15.48 -22.80 25.62
C GLY A 174 -14.87 -21.73 24.72
N GLY A 175 -15.55 -21.43 23.62
CA GLY A 175 -15.01 -20.74 22.44
C GLY A 175 -14.58 -19.28 22.59
N GLY A 176 -13.59 -18.91 21.75
CA GLY A 176 -13.61 -17.72 20.90
C GLY A 176 -13.02 -16.42 21.46
N GLY A 177 -11.83 -16.04 20.99
CA GLY A 177 -11.47 -14.63 20.75
C GLY A 177 -10.63 -13.95 21.84
N GLY A 178 -9.81 -14.72 22.55
CA GLY A 178 -9.00 -14.25 23.68
C GLY A 178 -7.54 -13.95 23.36
N GLY A 179 -7.17 -13.73 22.09
CA GLY A 179 -5.78 -13.39 21.72
C GLY A 179 -5.24 -12.25 22.60
N ARG A 180 -4.12 -12.50 23.29
CA ARG A 180 -3.45 -11.54 24.17
C ARG A 180 -2.72 -10.48 23.34
N LEU A 181 -2.69 -9.25 23.85
CA LEU A 181 -2.03 -8.13 23.20
C LEU A 181 -0.51 -8.28 23.27
N THR A 182 0.15 -8.29 22.11
CA THR A 182 1.62 -8.32 22.01
C THR A 182 2.23 -6.96 22.36
N GLU A 183 3.56 -6.88 22.47
CA GLU A 183 4.25 -5.60 22.60
C GLU A 183 4.05 -4.70 21.37
N VAL A 184 4.06 -5.31 20.17
CA VAL A 184 3.73 -4.61 18.91
C VAL A 184 2.30 -4.09 18.95
N GLY A 185 1.34 -4.89 19.42
CA GLY A 185 -0.05 -4.46 19.58
C GLY A 185 -0.21 -3.30 20.57
N ARG A 186 0.49 -3.33 21.72
CA ARG A 186 0.52 -2.19 22.66
C ARG A 186 1.09 -0.93 22.02
N ALA A 187 2.19 -1.06 21.27
CA ALA A 187 2.79 0.07 20.58
C ALA A 187 1.87 0.63 19.48
N MET A 188 1.13 -0.22 18.77
CA MET A 188 0.15 0.19 17.76
C MET A 188 -1.01 0.97 18.38
N ALA A 189 -1.53 0.52 19.53
CA ALA A 189 -2.63 1.17 20.24
C ALA A 189 -2.31 2.59 20.74
N ALA A 190 -1.03 2.97 20.80
CA ALA A 190 -0.60 4.31 21.18
C ALA A 190 -0.80 5.37 20.08
N PHE A 191 -1.03 4.97 18.83
CA PHE A 191 -1.26 5.89 17.72
C PHE A 191 -2.76 6.07 17.45
N PRO A 192 -3.26 7.31 17.25
CA PRO A 192 -4.67 7.58 16.97
C PRO A 192 -4.98 7.42 15.46
N ILE A 193 -4.54 6.33 14.86
CA ILE A 193 -4.75 5.99 13.45
C ILE A 193 -5.08 4.50 13.32
N SER A 194 -5.49 4.08 12.12
CA SER A 194 -5.75 2.65 11.85
C SER A 194 -4.56 1.77 12.26
N PRO A 195 -4.81 0.58 12.85
CA PRO A 195 -3.75 -0.39 13.18
C PRO A 195 -2.78 -0.67 12.02
N ARG A 196 -3.28 -0.66 10.78
CA ARG A 196 -2.47 -0.86 9.57
C ARG A 196 -1.41 0.23 9.39
N HIS A 197 -1.83 1.48 9.56
CA HIS A 197 -0.95 2.65 9.45
C HIS A 197 0.03 2.71 10.63
N ALA A 198 -0.43 2.35 11.84
CA ALA A 198 0.43 2.24 13.01
C ALA A 198 1.51 1.15 12.82
N ARG A 199 1.15 -0.02 12.28
CA ARG A 199 2.11 -1.10 11.98
C ARG A 199 3.16 -0.67 10.95
N MET A 200 2.74 0.05 9.91
CA MET A 200 3.64 0.65 8.92
C MET A 200 4.65 1.59 9.58
N LEU A 201 4.20 2.52 10.45
CA LEU A 201 5.07 3.46 11.16
C LEU A 201 6.07 2.74 12.08
N LEU A 202 5.61 1.72 12.82
CA LEU A 202 6.48 0.92 13.69
C LEU A 202 7.57 0.19 12.90
N GLU A 203 7.26 -0.29 11.70
CA GLU A 203 8.27 -0.90 10.84
C GLU A 203 9.35 0.12 10.49
N VAL A 204 8.96 1.30 9.99
CA VAL A 204 9.94 2.36 9.66
C VAL A 204 10.76 2.78 10.88
N LEU A 205 10.16 2.87 12.07
CA LEU A 205 10.87 3.18 13.32
C LEU A 205 11.90 2.11 13.70
N LYS A 206 11.59 0.82 13.50
CA LYS A 206 12.53 -0.29 13.72
C LYS A 206 13.77 -0.13 12.84
N TRP A 207 13.58 0.14 11.55
CA TRP A 207 14.68 0.39 10.61
C TRP A 207 15.45 1.65 10.93
N HIS A 208 14.77 2.72 11.32
CA HIS A 208 15.40 3.97 11.73
C HIS A 208 16.36 3.75 12.91
N LYS A 209 15.95 2.99 13.93
CA LYS A 209 16.82 2.64 15.07
C LYS A 209 18.01 1.77 14.66
N SER A 210 17.80 0.78 13.79
CA SER A 210 18.88 -0.08 13.29
C SER A 210 19.96 0.73 12.55
N LEU A 211 19.55 1.73 11.75
CA LEU A 211 20.48 2.58 10.99
C LEU A 211 21.23 3.59 11.89
N HIS A 212 20.65 4.02 13.01
CA HIS A 212 21.30 4.92 13.97
C HIS A 212 22.22 4.17 14.96
N GLY A 213 21.93 2.89 15.24
CA GLY A 213 22.74 2.04 16.12
C GLY A 213 24.16 1.81 15.60
N ASP A 214 24.37 1.85 14.28
CA ASP A 214 25.68 1.70 13.64
C ASP A 214 26.56 2.97 13.70
N ALA A 215 26.00 4.13 14.12
CA ALA A 215 26.75 5.38 14.26
C ALA A 215 27.37 5.57 15.66
N ALA A 216 27.13 4.65 16.60
CA ALA A 216 27.70 4.67 17.95
C ALA A 216 28.98 3.82 18.03
N ALA A 217 29.98 4.15 17.22
CA ALA A 217 31.39 3.77 17.46
C ALA A 217 32.20 5.05 17.69
N PRO A 218 33.13 5.07 18.66
CA PRO A 218 33.45 6.29 19.40
C PRO A 218 34.32 7.26 18.59
N ALA A 219 34.04 8.55 18.79
CA ALA A 219 34.99 9.61 18.54
C ALA A 219 36.27 9.38 19.38
N ALA A 220 37.43 9.28 18.72
CA ALA A 220 38.75 9.36 19.36
C ALA A 220 39.87 9.74 18.36
N GLY A 221 40.55 10.87 18.63
CA GLY A 221 41.87 11.29 18.13
C GLY A 221 41.89 11.89 16.71
N GLY A 222 42.48 13.05 16.41
CA GLY A 222 43.54 13.82 17.06
C GLY A 222 44.68 14.06 16.05
N ASP A 223 44.80 15.31 15.62
CA ASP A 223 45.99 16.07 15.14
C ASP A 223 46.67 15.80 13.76
N ASP A 224 46.66 16.89 12.97
CA ASP A 224 47.74 17.54 12.20
C ASP A 224 48.72 16.75 11.31
N LEU A 225 48.78 17.14 10.01
CA LEU A 225 50.01 17.60 9.35
C LEU A 225 49.78 18.15 7.92
N GLU A 226 50.59 19.15 7.60
CA GLU A 226 50.50 20.15 6.53
C GLU A 226 50.94 19.68 5.12
N ASP A 227 50.37 20.37 4.12
CA ASP A 227 50.94 21.02 2.91
C ASP A 227 51.84 20.26 1.89
N GLY A 228 51.63 20.56 0.60
CA GLY A 228 52.49 20.05 -0.49
C GLY A 228 51.95 20.08 -1.94
N GLY A 229 51.51 21.26 -2.40
CA GLY A 229 51.35 21.78 -3.79
C GLY A 229 51.57 21.01 -5.12
N VAL A 230 50.75 21.43 -6.11
CA VAL A 230 51.05 21.73 -7.56
C VAL A 230 51.06 20.55 -8.56
N SER A 231 50.47 20.56 -9.77
CA SER A 231 49.48 21.38 -10.52
C SER A 231 49.21 20.72 -11.89
N GLY A 232 48.02 20.93 -12.46
CA GLY A 232 47.73 20.89 -13.92
C GLY A 232 46.59 19.95 -14.28
N GLY A 233 45.54 20.32 -15.03
CA GLY A 233 45.08 21.59 -15.60
C GLY A 233 43.81 21.31 -16.43
N GLY A 234 42.86 22.24 -16.40
CA GLY A 234 41.86 22.51 -17.47
C GLY A 234 40.80 21.47 -17.82
N GLY A 235 39.53 21.77 -17.51
CA GLY A 235 38.37 21.06 -18.08
C GLY A 235 37.04 21.43 -17.44
N ASN A 236 36.56 22.65 -17.66
CA ASN A 236 35.21 23.07 -17.32
C ASN A 236 34.24 22.60 -18.41
N SER A 237 33.41 21.59 -18.12
CA SER A 237 32.16 21.32 -18.83
C SER A 237 31.12 20.85 -17.82
N GLY A 238 29.97 21.52 -17.83
CA GLY A 238 28.89 21.35 -16.87
C GLY A 238 28.37 19.91 -16.80
N GLY A 239 28.29 19.39 -15.58
CA GLY A 239 27.70 18.10 -15.26
C GLY A 239 27.05 18.18 -13.89
N ALA A 240 25.75 17.88 -13.86
CA ALA A 240 24.89 17.56 -12.72
C ALA A 240 25.06 18.40 -11.44
N LEU A 241 24.01 19.15 -11.07
CA LEU A 241 23.81 19.67 -9.73
C LEU A 241 23.91 18.53 -8.71
N ALA A 242 25.08 18.39 -8.09
CA ALA A 242 25.30 17.53 -6.95
C ALA A 242 24.54 18.10 -5.75
N VAL A 243 23.56 17.35 -5.24
CA VAL A 243 22.99 17.60 -3.91
C VAL A 243 24.14 17.44 -2.91
N PRO A 244 24.42 18.43 -2.04
CA PRO A 244 25.54 18.36 -1.10
C PRO A 244 25.48 17.08 -0.26
N ASP A 245 26.59 16.36 -0.13
CA ASP A 245 26.68 15.08 0.62
C ASP A 245 26.15 15.16 2.07
N GLN A 246 26.11 16.35 2.64
CA GLN A 246 25.53 16.59 3.97
C GLN A 246 24.00 16.48 3.99
N VAL A 247 23.31 16.80 2.89
CA VAL A 247 21.86 16.64 2.73
C VAL A 247 21.52 15.16 2.50
N VAL A 248 22.33 14.40 1.74
CA VAL A 248 22.15 12.95 1.54
C VAL A 248 22.33 12.16 2.86
N ARG A 249 23.27 12.57 3.71
CA ARG A 249 23.47 11.96 5.04
C ARG A 249 22.35 12.29 6.04
N ARG A 250 21.65 13.43 5.89
CA ARG A 250 20.53 13.85 6.76
C ARG A 250 19.14 13.46 6.22
N ALA A 251 18.99 13.34 4.90
CA ALA A 251 17.84 12.79 4.18
C ALA A 251 17.69 11.26 4.31
N GLY A 252 18.65 10.58 4.96
CA GLY A 252 18.60 9.16 5.32
C GLY A 252 17.54 8.77 6.36
N ARG A 253 16.59 9.66 6.67
CA ARG A 253 15.50 9.42 7.62
C ARG A 253 14.22 9.20 6.84
N ALA A 254 13.81 7.94 6.63
CA ALA A 254 12.52 7.60 6.03
C ALA A 254 11.31 7.97 6.92
N LEU A 255 11.57 8.31 8.18
CA LEU A 255 10.55 8.54 9.21
C LEU A 255 9.61 9.75 8.93
N PRO A 256 10.09 10.95 8.54
CA PRO A 256 9.22 12.06 8.19
C PRO A 256 8.31 11.73 7.01
N TYR A 257 8.84 11.06 5.98
CA TYR A 257 8.04 10.59 4.84
C TYR A 257 7.01 9.54 5.25
N ALA A 258 7.34 8.67 6.21
CA ALA A 258 6.41 7.68 6.72
C ALA A 258 5.26 8.31 7.50
N LEU A 259 5.52 9.39 8.27
CA LEU A 259 4.49 10.17 8.96
C LEU A 259 3.57 10.88 7.96
N ALA A 260 4.14 11.54 6.95
CA ALA A 260 3.38 12.14 5.86
C ALA A 260 2.57 11.09 5.07
N LEU A 261 3.16 9.92 4.81
CA LEU A 261 2.49 8.82 4.10
C LEU A 261 1.32 8.30 4.92
N ALA A 262 1.52 8.05 6.22
CA ALA A 262 0.46 7.63 7.14
C ALA A 262 -0.69 8.63 7.15
N ALA A 263 -0.38 9.93 7.07
CA ALA A 263 -1.40 10.96 6.99
C ALA A 263 -2.14 10.96 5.65
N ALA A 264 -1.42 10.89 4.54
CA ALA A 264 -1.99 10.87 3.20
C ALA A 264 -2.93 9.67 2.96
N VAL A 265 -2.61 8.48 3.52
CA VAL A 265 -3.43 7.27 3.35
C VAL A 265 -4.53 7.12 4.42
N SER A 266 -4.51 7.92 5.49
CA SER A 266 -5.57 7.94 6.51
C SER A 266 -6.79 8.76 6.09
N VAL A 267 -6.63 9.66 5.12
CA VAL A 267 -7.70 10.52 4.59
C VAL A 267 -8.16 9.98 3.23
N GLU A 268 -9.36 10.37 2.80
CA GLU A 268 -9.83 10.09 1.43
C GLU A 268 -8.84 10.60 0.38
N SER A 269 -8.76 9.88 -0.75
CA SER A 269 -7.82 10.18 -1.84
C SER A 269 -7.82 11.67 -2.21
N PRO A 270 -6.63 12.29 -2.38
CA PRO A 270 -6.52 13.69 -2.78
C PRO A 270 -6.84 13.90 -4.26
N PHE A 271 -6.99 12.86 -5.09
CA PHE A 271 -7.16 13.01 -6.54
C PHE A 271 -8.63 13.12 -6.94
N ILE A 272 -8.97 14.19 -7.68
CA ILE A 272 -10.30 14.34 -8.29
C ILE A 272 -10.43 13.36 -9.46
N HIS A 273 -11.59 12.73 -9.60
CA HIS A 273 -11.84 11.84 -10.74
C HIS A 273 -11.88 12.61 -12.06
N ILE A 274 -10.97 12.29 -12.98
CA ILE A 274 -10.81 12.96 -14.28
C ILE A 274 -12.13 12.95 -15.07
N ASP A 275 -12.91 11.87 -15.01
CA ASP A 275 -14.21 11.75 -15.70
C ASP A 275 -15.19 12.88 -15.31
N THR A 276 -15.09 13.35 -14.06
CA THR A 276 -15.91 14.44 -13.52
C THR A 276 -15.42 15.84 -13.89
N VAL A 277 -14.22 15.97 -14.46
CA VAL A 277 -13.56 17.27 -14.71
C VAL A 277 -14.07 17.97 -15.98
N GLY A 278 -14.91 17.32 -16.79
CA GLY A 278 -15.51 17.87 -18.01
C GLY A 278 -17.03 18.07 -17.97
N GLY A 279 -17.71 17.62 -16.92
CA GLY A 279 -19.16 17.82 -16.76
C GLY A 279 -19.43 19.21 -16.21
N GLY A 280 -19.60 20.21 -17.09
CA GLY A 280 -20.30 21.43 -16.71
C GLY A 280 -21.75 21.09 -16.34
N ASP A 281 -22.38 21.95 -15.53
CA ASP A 281 -23.77 21.78 -15.07
C ASP A 281 -24.82 21.67 -16.21
N ASP A 282 -24.41 21.80 -17.48
CA ASP A 282 -25.28 21.81 -18.66
C ASP A 282 -25.27 20.52 -19.52
N ASP A 283 -24.36 19.57 -19.29
CA ASP A 283 -24.27 18.32 -20.10
C ASP A 283 -24.73 17.08 -19.32
N LYS A 284 -26.02 17.05 -18.95
CA LYS A 284 -26.67 15.89 -18.30
C LYS A 284 -27.57 15.06 -19.22
N ASP A 285 -27.24 14.98 -20.49
CA ASP A 285 -27.82 13.98 -21.41
C ASP A 285 -26.76 12.95 -21.83
N THR A 286 -26.10 12.33 -20.85
CA THR A 286 -25.47 11.02 -21.07
C THR A 286 -26.18 10.01 -20.20
N ASP A 287 -27.03 9.23 -20.87
CA ASP A 287 -27.77 8.10 -20.33
C ASP A 287 -26.80 7.09 -19.68
N PRO A 288 -26.91 6.79 -18.36
CA PRO A 288 -26.10 5.77 -17.73
C PRO A 288 -26.52 4.33 -18.11
N ASP A 289 -27.59 4.15 -18.88
CA ASP A 289 -28.19 2.82 -19.15
C ASP A 289 -27.83 2.20 -20.52
N GLN A 290 -26.80 2.66 -21.23
CA GLN A 290 -26.37 2.00 -22.47
C GLN A 290 -25.65 0.65 -22.27
N ASP A 291 -25.42 0.22 -21.03
CA ASP A 291 -25.03 -1.16 -20.72
C ASP A 291 -26.24 -2.07 -20.38
N GLU A 292 -27.50 -1.57 -20.38
CA GLU A 292 -28.69 -2.31 -19.93
C GLU A 292 -29.76 -2.62 -21.02
N ARG A 293 -29.48 -2.44 -22.32
CA ARG A 293 -30.41 -2.88 -23.39
C ARG A 293 -29.84 -4.02 -24.21
N GLY A 294 -29.95 -5.21 -23.65
CA GLY A 294 -29.66 -6.47 -24.33
C GLY A 294 -30.31 -7.68 -23.67
N ASN A 295 -31.47 -7.53 -23.02
CA ASN A 295 -32.27 -8.67 -22.59
C ASN A 295 -33.58 -8.66 -23.40
N LYS A 296 -33.61 -9.44 -24.49
CA LYS A 296 -34.87 -9.92 -25.03
C LYS A 296 -35.26 -11.14 -24.21
N ASP A 297 -36.34 -11.00 -23.47
CA ASP A 297 -37.04 -12.10 -22.84
C ASP A 297 -37.60 -13.00 -23.97
N ASP A 298 -37.03 -14.19 -24.15
CA ASP A 298 -37.72 -15.28 -24.82
C ASP A 298 -38.58 -15.99 -23.76
N GLU A 299 -39.89 -15.72 -23.80
CA GLU A 299 -40.92 -16.52 -23.16
C GLU A 299 -40.97 -17.90 -23.82
N ASP A 300 -40.33 -18.90 -23.22
CA ASP A 300 -40.60 -20.30 -23.56
C ASP A 300 -41.62 -20.90 -22.58
N GLY A 301 -42.87 -20.95 -23.05
CA GLY A 301 -43.94 -21.71 -22.45
C GLY A 301 -43.70 -23.22 -22.58
N GLU A 302 -43.94 -23.92 -21.46
CA GLU A 302 -44.07 -25.37 -21.44
C GLU A 302 -45.20 -25.84 -22.37
N GLY A 303 -44.87 -26.74 -23.29
CA GLY A 303 -45.86 -27.37 -24.17
C GLY A 303 -45.23 -28.43 -25.05
N GLY A 304 -44.90 -29.59 -24.48
CA GLY A 304 -44.44 -30.73 -25.27
C GLY A 304 -45.46 -31.18 -26.30
N HIS A 305 -45.02 -31.61 -27.48
CA HIS A 305 -45.60 -32.73 -28.25
C HIS A 305 -44.67 -33.17 -29.41
N ASN A 306 -44.24 -34.42 -29.26
CA ASN A 306 -43.67 -35.44 -30.13
C ASN A 306 -43.86 -35.38 -31.69
N LYS A 307 -42.88 -36.03 -32.39
CA LYS A 307 -42.92 -36.67 -33.74
C LYS A 307 -42.87 -35.72 -34.97
N LYS A 308 -42.02 -35.89 -36.01
CA LYS A 308 -41.63 -37.09 -36.77
C LYS A 308 -40.63 -36.71 -37.91
N ASN A 309 -39.69 -37.61 -38.20
CA ASN A 309 -39.02 -37.94 -39.47
C ASN A 309 -39.19 -37.08 -40.74
N GLY A 310 -38.07 -36.85 -41.44
CA GLY A 310 -37.92 -37.43 -42.78
C GLY A 310 -37.13 -36.64 -43.84
N HIS A 311 -36.08 -37.31 -44.35
CA HIS A 311 -35.65 -37.37 -45.75
C HIS A 311 -34.47 -36.52 -46.28
N SER A 312 -33.36 -37.26 -46.43
CA SER A 312 -32.29 -37.27 -47.43
C SER A 312 -32.57 -36.76 -48.86
N LYS A 313 -31.53 -36.17 -49.49
CA LYS A 313 -30.80 -36.62 -50.72
C LYS A 313 -29.98 -35.44 -51.31
N ARG A 314 -28.64 -35.53 -51.40
CA ARG A 314 -27.77 -36.04 -52.49
C ARG A 314 -27.56 -35.09 -53.70
N GLY A 315 -26.27 -34.79 -53.96
CA GLY A 315 -25.66 -34.45 -55.27
C GLY A 315 -25.76 -32.97 -55.67
N ALA A 316 -24.83 -32.32 -56.37
CA ALA A 316 -23.58 -32.71 -57.02
C ALA A 316 -22.78 -31.44 -57.36
N ARG A 317 -21.45 -31.56 -57.45
CA ARG A 317 -20.48 -30.62 -58.09
C ARG A 317 -20.64 -30.66 -59.63
N PRO A 318 -20.13 -29.71 -60.48
CA PRO A 318 -18.73 -29.23 -60.45
C PRO A 318 -18.39 -27.82 -60.99
N ASP A 319 -17.07 -27.58 -60.89
CA ASP A 319 -16.21 -26.43 -61.17
C ASP A 319 -16.33 -25.70 -62.53
N LYS A 320 -15.88 -24.43 -62.53
CA LYS A 320 -15.10 -23.85 -63.65
C LYS A 320 -14.03 -22.83 -63.20
N LYS A 321 -12.79 -23.29 -63.37
CA LYS A 321 -11.48 -22.66 -63.61
C LYS A 321 -11.42 -21.15 -63.92
N GLY A 322 -10.34 -20.53 -63.41
CA GLY A 322 -9.71 -19.34 -64.01
C GLY A 322 -8.42 -18.91 -63.30
N GLN A 323 -7.27 -19.37 -63.81
CA GLN A 323 -5.92 -19.16 -63.27
C GLN A 323 -5.42 -17.72 -63.41
N ARG A 324 -4.54 -17.27 -62.49
CA ARG A 324 -3.20 -16.76 -62.87
C ARG A 324 -2.21 -16.65 -61.70
N ARG A 325 -0.96 -16.97 -62.06
CA ARG A 325 0.25 -17.19 -61.25
C ARG A 325 0.90 -15.87 -60.78
N LYS A 326 1.66 -15.90 -59.68
CA LYS A 326 3.01 -15.29 -59.60
C LYS A 326 3.87 -15.83 -58.44
N LYS A 327 5.09 -16.26 -58.81
CA LYS A 327 6.37 -16.34 -58.05
C LYS A 327 6.70 -14.99 -57.39
N SER A 328 7.61 -14.78 -56.43
CA SER A 328 8.56 -15.55 -55.62
C SER A 328 9.35 -14.55 -54.74
N LYS A 329 9.85 -15.00 -53.58
CA LYS A 329 11.11 -14.60 -52.90
C LYS A 329 11.27 -13.18 -52.30
N GLY A 330 11.74 -13.14 -51.04
CA GLY A 330 12.56 -12.03 -50.51
C GLY A 330 12.37 -11.78 -49.01
N MET A 331 13.44 -11.94 -48.24
CA MET A 331 13.54 -11.72 -46.77
C MET A 331 13.55 -10.22 -46.42
N GLY A 332 13.22 -9.88 -45.17
CA GLY A 332 13.83 -8.73 -44.48
C GLY A 332 12.91 -7.85 -43.62
N GLN A 333 13.04 -8.03 -42.31
CA GLN A 333 13.08 -7.03 -41.24
C GLN A 333 11.83 -6.22 -40.87
N ASP A 334 11.54 -6.32 -39.57
CA ASP A 334 10.53 -5.64 -38.78
C ASP A 334 10.87 -4.16 -38.57
N GLU A 335 9.93 -3.25 -38.89
CA GLU A 335 9.80 -1.94 -38.25
C GLU A 335 8.31 -1.65 -38.04
N ALA A 336 7.98 -1.23 -36.82
CA ALA A 336 6.62 -1.01 -36.34
C ALA A 336 6.13 0.39 -36.73
N GLU A 337 5.05 0.44 -37.50
CA GLU A 337 4.27 1.66 -37.76
C GLU A 337 3.29 1.86 -36.59
N GLU A 338 3.31 3.05 -35.98
CA GLU A 338 2.30 3.51 -35.03
C GLU A 338 1.04 3.92 -35.83
N GLU A 339 0.04 3.03 -35.86
CA GLU A 339 -1.29 3.36 -36.35
C GLU A 339 -2.11 4.01 -35.22
N GLU A 340 -2.55 5.25 -35.45
CA GLU A 340 -3.55 5.95 -34.64
C GLU A 340 -4.90 5.21 -34.82
N GLU A 341 -5.43 4.60 -33.75
CA GLU A 341 -6.77 4.01 -33.75
C GLU A 341 -7.82 5.15 -33.71
N GLU A 342 -8.33 5.53 -34.88
CA GLU A 342 -9.62 6.21 -35.00
C GLU A 342 -10.74 5.21 -34.66
N GLU A 343 -11.50 5.48 -33.60
CA GLU A 343 -12.74 4.76 -33.30
C GLU A 343 -13.80 5.20 -34.34
N GLU A 344 -13.99 4.41 -35.39
CA GLU A 344 -15.15 4.55 -36.29
C GLU A 344 -16.42 4.12 -35.52
N GLU A 345 -17.26 5.08 -35.15
CA GLU A 345 -18.65 4.83 -34.75
C GLU A 345 -19.44 4.40 -35.99
N GLU A 346 -19.92 3.15 -35.99
CA GLU A 346 -20.74 2.58 -37.06
C GLU A 346 -22.17 3.14 -36.93
N ASP A 347 -22.44 4.26 -37.61
CA ASP A 347 -23.78 4.85 -37.71
C ASP A 347 -24.70 3.92 -38.53
N GLY A 348 -25.62 3.24 -37.84
CA GLY A 348 -26.72 2.51 -38.46
C GLY A 348 -27.67 3.46 -39.19
N GLU A 349 -27.73 3.36 -40.52
CA GLU A 349 -28.66 4.09 -41.37
C GLU A 349 -30.10 3.58 -41.17
N ASP A 350 -30.85 4.19 -40.24
CA ASP A 350 -32.31 4.09 -40.24
C ASP A 350 -32.88 5.01 -41.33
N GLU A 351 -33.23 4.43 -42.48
CA GLU A 351 -34.04 5.09 -43.51
C GLU A 351 -35.47 5.36 -42.98
N ALA A 352 -35.70 6.58 -42.48
CA ALA A 352 -37.06 7.11 -42.30
C ALA A 352 -37.15 8.59 -42.71
N GLY A 353 -37.76 8.83 -43.87
CA GLY A 353 -38.58 10.00 -44.20
C GLY A 353 -38.03 11.40 -43.87
N ARG A 354 -37.34 12.01 -44.85
CA ARG A 354 -36.84 13.40 -44.82
C ARG A 354 -37.93 14.44 -44.48
N ALA A 355 -37.84 15.02 -43.29
CA ALA A 355 -38.07 16.45 -43.07
C ALA A 355 -36.69 17.08 -42.77
N GLY A 356 -36.26 18.05 -43.60
CA GLY A 356 -34.91 18.63 -43.48
C GLY A 356 -34.69 19.32 -42.13
N PRO A 357 -33.49 19.21 -41.52
CA PRO A 357 -33.19 19.84 -40.24
C PRO A 357 -33.23 21.36 -40.40
N GLY A 358 -34.08 22.03 -39.61
CA GLY A 358 -34.16 23.49 -39.59
C GLY A 358 -32.83 24.14 -39.17
N PRO A 359 -32.58 25.41 -39.54
CA PRO A 359 -31.32 26.11 -39.31
C PRO A 359 -30.88 26.25 -37.83
N GLY A 360 -31.77 25.95 -36.87
CA GLY A 360 -31.46 25.85 -35.43
C GLY A 360 -30.77 24.54 -35.01
N SER A 361 -30.97 23.44 -35.76
CA SER A 361 -30.45 22.11 -35.43
C SER A 361 -28.93 22.01 -35.63
N VAL A 362 -28.41 22.63 -36.69
CA VAL A 362 -26.98 22.59 -37.03
C VAL A 362 -26.15 23.43 -36.03
N ARG A 363 -26.69 24.58 -35.58
CA ARG A 363 -26.04 25.42 -34.56
C ARG A 363 -25.96 24.73 -33.21
N SER A 364 -27.00 23.98 -32.84
CA SER A 364 -27.03 23.17 -31.61
C SER A 364 -26.02 22.03 -31.65
N ALA A 365 -25.92 21.33 -32.80
CA ALA A 365 -24.96 20.24 -32.98
C ALA A 365 -23.50 20.73 -32.93
N VAL A 366 -23.18 21.86 -33.57
CA VAL A 366 -21.83 22.45 -33.53
C VAL A 366 -21.47 22.93 -32.12
N ALA A 367 -22.42 23.51 -31.37
CA ALA A 367 -22.20 23.90 -29.99
C ALA A 367 -21.96 22.69 -29.06
N ALA A 368 -22.72 21.61 -29.24
CA ALA A 368 -22.53 20.37 -28.49
C ALA A 368 -21.19 19.69 -28.82
N ALA A 369 -20.77 19.68 -30.10
CA ALA A 369 -19.46 19.17 -30.50
C ALA A 369 -18.31 19.98 -29.87
N ALA A 370 -18.42 21.32 -29.87
CA ALA A 370 -17.44 22.19 -29.22
C ALA A 370 -17.39 22.00 -27.70
N ALA A 371 -18.53 21.78 -27.04
CA ALA A 371 -18.60 21.47 -25.62
C ALA A 371 -17.92 20.13 -25.28
N ARG A 372 -18.20 19.08 -26.07
CA ARG A 372 -17.54 17.76 -25.95
C ARG A 372 -16.03 17.86 -26.15
N GLU A 373 -15.59 18.62 -27.15
CA GLU A 373 -14.16 18.82 -27.40
C GLU A 373 -13.49 19.60 -26.25
N ALA A 374 -14.13 20.65 -25.74
CA ALA A 374 -13.65 21.40 -24.58
C ALA A 374 -13.57 20.53 -23.32
N ALA A 375 -14.57 19.68 -23.08
CA ALA A 375 -14.56 18.70 -21.99
C ALA A 375 -13.41 17.68 -22.15
N ARG A 376 -13.17 17.18 -23.38
CA ARG A 376 -12.03 16.29 -23.68
C ARG A 376 -10.69 16.96 -23.40
N ARG A 377 -10.48 18.19 -23.88
CA ARG A 377 -9.26 18.97 -23.63
C ARG A 377 -9.05 19.21 -22.13
N ARG A 378 -10.13 19.49 -21.38
CA ARG A 378 -10.07 19.69 -19.92
C ARG A 378 -9.72 18.41 -19.17
N ARG A 379 -10.26 17.25 -19.59
CA ARG A 379 -9.89 15.93 -19.05
C ARG A 379 -8.42 15.58 -19.33
N GLN A 380 -7.94 15.82 -20.55
CA GLN A 380 -6.53 15.62 -20.92
C GLN A 380 -5.60 16.52 -20.09
N HIS A 381 -5.96 17.79 -19.94
CA HIS A 381 -5.21 18.70 -19.09
C HIS A 381 -5.18 18.22 -17.63
N ALA A 382 -6.31 17.80 -17.07
CA ALA A 382 -6.36 17.26 -15.72
C ALA A 382 -5.52 15.99 -15.54
N ALA A 383 -5.54 15.09 -16.52
CA ALA A 383 -4.70 13.90 -16.54
C ALA A 383 -3.21 14.28 -16.54
N SER A 384 -2.80 15.24 -17.37
CA SER A 384 -1.41 15.72 -17.43
C SER A 384 -0.95 16.33 -16.10
N MET A 385 -1.81 17.10 -15.43
CA MET A 385 -1.50 17.70 -14.14
C MET A 385 -1.41 16.67 -13.01
N GLN A 386 -2.32 15.70 -12.96
CA GLN A 386 -2.28 14.63 -11.97
C GLN A 386 -1.15 13.61 -12.22
N ALA A 387 -0.74 13.40 -13.48
CA ALA A 387 0.36 12.51 -13.84
C ALA A 387 1.68 12.90 -13.16
N ARG A 388 1.86 14.19 -12.86
CA ARG A 388 3.05 14.72 -12.16
C ARG A 388 3.24 14.17 -10.75
N PHE A 389 2.19 13.62 -10.13
CA PHE A 389 2.27 13.01 -8.80
C PHE A 389 2.29 11.48 -8.84
N ARG A 390 2.09 10.86 -10.00
CA ARG A 390 1.91 9.40 -10.09
C ARG A 390 3.24 8.68 -9.91
N HIS A 391 3.32 7.86 -8.88
CA HIS A 391 4.43 6.94 -8.68
C HIS A 391 4.18 5.60 -9.42
N PRO A 392 5.16 5.06 -10.16
CA PRO A 392 4.96 3.87 -11.01
C PRO A 392 4.57 2.63 -10.20
N HIS A 393 5.11 2.50 -8.99
CA HIS A 393 4.93 1.29 -8.16
C HIS A 393 3.94 1.44 -7.00
N SER A 394 3.28 2.60 -6.80
CA SER A 394 2.39 2.80 -5.65
C SER A 394 1.41 3.97 -5.79
N ASP A 395 0.12 3.68 -5.59
CA ASP A 395 -0.91 4.71 -5.44
C ASP A 395 -0.72 5.50 -4.12
N ALA A 396 -0.27 4.82 -3.06
CA ALA A 396 -0.03 5.45 -1.75
C ALA A 396 1.12 6.46 -1.81
N LEU A 397 2.21 6.14 -2.52
CA LEU A 397 3.29 7.10 -2.76
C LEU A 397 2.86 8.27 -3.66
N SER A 398 1.87 8.05 -4.53
CA SER A 398 1.28 9.13 -5.33
C SER A 398 0.51 10.12 -4.45
N ALA A 399 -0.25 9.62 -3.46
CA ALA A 399 -0.92 10.46 -2.47
C ALA A 399 0.08 11.20 -1.57
N LEU A 400 1.18 10.55 -1.18
CA LEU A 400 2.28 11.20 -0.46
C LEU A 400 2.88 12.37 -1.26
N ALA A 401 3.17 12.16 -2.56
CA ALA A 401 3.71 13.20 -3.42
C ALA A 401 2.76 14.41 -3.52
N ALA A 402 1.46 14.17 -3.63
CA ALA A 402 0.44 15.23 -3.63
C ALA A 402 0.41 16.02 -2.30
N LEU A 403 0.51 15.34 -1.16
CA LEU A 403 0.54 15.98 0.15
C LEU A 403 1.78 16.85 0.34
N VAL A 404 2.97 16.31 0.04
CA VAL A 404 4.22 17.05 0.25
C VAL A 404 4.30 18.27 -0.68
N ALA A 405 3.87 18.14 -1.93
CA ALA A 405 3.81 19.27 -2.85
C ALA A 405 2.80 20.34 -2.40
N PHE A 406 1.68 19.92 -1.81
CA PHE A 406 0.71 20.85 -1.23
C PHE A 406 1.27 21.61 -0.03
N GLU A 407 1.95 20.93 0.91
CA GLU A 407 2.63 21.57 2.03
C GLU A 407 3.74 22.52 1.57
N ALA A 408 4.53 22.13 0.56
CA ALA A 408 5.57 22.95 -0.05
C ALA A 408 5.02 24.22 -0.71
N SER A 409 3.80 24.16 -1.26
CA SER A 409 3.11 25.33 -1.82
C SER A 409 2.58 26.31 -0.77
N GLY A 410 2.76 26.02 0.52
CA GLY A 410 2.14 26.77 1.61
C GLY A 410 0.65 26.48 1.78
N GLU A 411 0.21 25.26 1.44
CA GLU A 411 -1.18 24.80 1.55
C GLU A 411 -2.20 25.66 0.77
N SER A 412 -1.79 26.12 -0.42
CA SER A 412 -2.59 27.00 -1.27
C SER A 412 -3.79 26.29 -1.90
N GLU A 413 -4.98 26.87 -1.79
CA GLU A 413 -6.19 26.42 -2.51
C GLU A 413 -6.02 26.50 -4.04
N GLU A 414 -5.25 27.48 -4.53
CA GLU A 414 -4.94 27.65 -5.95
C GLU A 414 -4.10 26.50 -6.48
N PHE A 415 -3.16 26.00 -5.65
CA PHE A 415 -2.36 24.83 -5.98
C PHE A 415 -3.26 23.59 -6.15
N ALA A 416 -4.16 23.33 -5.19
CA ALA A 416 -5.06 22.19 -5.27
C ALA A 416 -5.99 22.28 -6.51
N THR A 417 -6.51 23.46 -6.80
CA THR A 417 -7.41 23.69 -7.94
C THR A 417 -6.70 23.51 -9.29
N SER A 418 -5.50 24.08 -9.44
CA SER A 418 -4.70 23.98 -10.67
C SER A 418 -4.23 22.56 -10.97
N HIS A 419 -4.07 21.73 -9.95
CA HIS A 419 -3.64 20.34 -10.07
C HIS A 419 -4.77 19.31 -10.03
N PHE A 420 -6.03 19.77 -10.00
CA PHE A 420 -7.22 18.91 -9.91
C PHE A 420 -7.16 17.96 -8.71
N LEU A 421 -6.84 18.52 -7.53
CA LEU A 421 -6.77 17.83 -6.25
C LEU A 421 -7.87 18.31 -5.29
N HIS A 422 -8.30 17.43 -4.38
CA HIS A 422 -9.21 17.75 -3.29
C HIS A 422 -8.46 18.52 -2.18
N GLY A 423 -8.49 19.85 -2.24
CA GLY A 423 -7.82 20.72 -1.25
C GLY A 423 -8.24 20.47 0.21
N ARG A 424 -9.52 20.13 0.46
CA ARG A 424 -10.00 19.75 1.79
C ARG A 424 -9.31 18.50 2.33
N ASN A 425 -9.22 17.44 1.51
CA ASN A 425 -8.60 16.18 1.90
C ASN A 425 -7.10 16.38 2.17
N LEU A 426 -6.44 17.19 1.33
CA LEU A 426 -5.02 17.54 1.53
C LEU A 426 -4.78 18.34 2.81
N ARG A 427 -5.67 19.29 3.13
CA ARG A 427 -5.58 20.08 4.37
C ARG A 427 -5.79 19.21 5.61
N GLU A 428 -6.77 18.31 5.57
CA GLU A 428 -7.00 17.32 6.63
C GLU A 428 -5.80 16.39 6.80
N ALA A 429 -5.19 15.94 5.71
CA ALA A 429 -3.97 15.14 5.74
C ALA A 429 -2.78 15.94 6.31
N ALA A 430 -2.60 17.22 5.96
CA ALA A 430 -1.55 18.08 6.51
C ALA A 430 -1.73 18.32 8.03
N ASP A 431 -2.98 18.51 8.47
CA ASP A 431 -3.29 18.62 9.90
C ASP A 431 -2.98 17.33 10.66
N LEU A 432 -3.37 16.17 10.09
CA LEU A 432 -3.06 14.87 10.68
C LEU A 432 -1.54 14.61 10.69
N HIS A 433 -0.82 15.00 9.64
CA HIS A 433 0.64 14.92 9.56
C HIS A 433 1.30 15.69 10.72
N ARG A 434 0.89 16.95 10.94
CA ARG A 434 1.35 17.75 12.09
C ARG A 434 1.03 17.10 13.43
N GLN A 435 -0.17 16.52 13.58
CA GLN A 435 -0.58 15.84 14.82
C GLN A 435 0.30 14.61 15.09
N LEU A 436 0.59 13.80 14.08
CA LEU A 436 1.45 12.62 14.21
C LEU A 436 2.88 12.99 14.62
N ILE A 437 3.45 14.06 14.05
CA ILE A 437 4.77 14.58 14.46
C ILE A 437 4.75 14.95 15.96
N ARG A 438 3.75 15.71 16.41
CA ARG A 438 3.63 16.13 17.82
C ARG A 438 3.47 14.95 18.77
N LEU A 439 2.69 13.94 18.39
CA LEU A 439 2.48 12.75 19.19
C LEU A 439 3.77 11.92 19.35
N LEU A 440 4.49 11.70 18.24
CA LEU A 440 5.76 10.98 18.29
C LEU A 440 6.78 11.68 19.19
N ALA A 441 6.88 13.01 19.08
CA ALA A 441 7.76 13.80 19.94
C ALA A 441 7.37 13.69 21.43
N THR A 442 6.07 13.73 21.73
CA THR A 442 5.55 13.60 23.10
C THR A 442 5.86 12.22 23.69
N GLN A 443 5.68 11.15 22.91
CA GLN A 443 5.96 9.78 23.34
C GLN A 443 7.45 9.57 23.64
N GLN A 444 8.35 10.13 22.82
CA GLN A 444 9.79 10.05 23.07
C GLN A 444 10.20 10.83 24.32
N ALA A 445 9.64 12.02 24.54
CA ALA A 445 9.87 12.80 25.76
C ALA A 445 9.44 12.03 27.01
N ASN A 446 8.28 11.37 26.98
CA ASN A 446 7.80 10.53 28.09
C ASN A 446 8.70 9.31 28.34
N SER A 447 9.21 8.68 27.27
CA SER A 447 10.13 7.55 27.40
C SER A 447 11.50 7.93 27.98
N ALA A 448 11.99 9.15 27.70
CA ALA A 448 13.23 9.69 28.26
C ALA A 448 13.07 10.13 29.73
N GLY A 449 11.90 10.67 30.10
CA GLY A 449 11.59 11.11 31.47
C GLY A 449 11.42 9.98 32.50
N ALA A 450 11.19 8.74 32.05
CA ALA A 450 11.09 7.57 32.94
C ALA A 450 12.46 7.06 33.45
N GLY A 451 13.59 7.61 32.95
CA GLY A 451 14.95 7.17 33.26
C GLY A 451 15.78 8.09 34.16
N GLY A 452 15.27 9.25 34.60
CA GLY A 452 16.05 10.13 35.47
C GLY A 452 15.32 11.42 35.81
N GLY A 453 15.17 11.70 37.10
CA GLY A 453 14.62 12.97 37.58
C GLY A 453 15.58 14.12 37.31
N GLY A 454 15.13 15.12 36.54
CA GLY A 454 15.81 16.41 36.43
C GLY A 454 15.42 17.21 35.19
N GLY A 455 14.72 18.34 35.39
CA GLY A 455 14.77 19.54 34.56
C GLY A 455 14.09 19.50 33.18
N GLY A 456 13.03 20.30 33.02
CA GLY A 456 12.28 20.45 31.76
C GLY A 456 13.06 21.07 30.60
N SER A 457 12.42 21.01 29.41
CA SER A 457 12.82 21.60 28.11
C SER A 457 13.48 20.66 27.07
N GLY A 458 13.22 19.34 27.10
CA GLY A 458 13.75 18.40 26.09
C GLY A 458 12.81 18.00 24.93
N GLY A 459 11.49 18.23 25.06
CA GLY A 459 10.48 17.71 24.12
C GLY A 459 10.26 18.53 22.84
N SER A 460 10.64 19.81 22.83
CA SER A 460 10.47 20.69 21.66
C SER A 460 11.52 20.41 20.57
N GLY A 461 12.75 20.04 20.95
CA GLY A 461 13.88 19.92 20.00
C GLY A 461 13.66 18.91 18.87
N LEU A 462 13.13 17.71 19.16
CA LEU A 462 12.90 16.69 18.13
C LEU A 462 11.63 16.96 17.31
N ALA A 463 10.57 17.51 17.92
CA ALA A 463 9.40 17.94 17.17
C ALA A 463 9.79 19.03 16.17
N ASP A 464 10.59 19.99 16.64
CA ASP A 464 11.12 21.08 15.83
C ASP A 464 12.13 20.57 14.79
N GLU A 465 12.94 19.55 15.10
CA GLU A 465 13.85 18.87 14.16
C GLU A 465 13.08 18.09 13.10
N LEU A 466 12.10 17.27 13.47
CA LEU A 466 11.26 16.51 12.52
C LEU A 466 10.41 17.46 11.67
N ALA A 467 9.87 18.53 12.26
CA ALA A 467 9.14 19.57 11.52
C ALA A 467 10.07 20.44 10.67
N ALA A 468 11.32 20.66 11.07
CA ALA A 468 12.33 21.34 10.26
C ALA A 468 12.77 20.46 9.09
N VAL A 469 13.03 19.17 9.34
CA VAL A 469 13.33 18.18 8.29
C VAL A 469 12.14 18.05 7.35
N ALA A 470 10.90 17.96 7.84
CA ALA A 470 9.72 17.92 6.98
C ALA A 470 9.60 19.19 6.12
N ARG A 471 9.87 20.38 6.67
CA ARG A 471 9.90 21.64 5.91
C ARG A 471 11.06 21.73 4.92
N GLU A 472 12.24 21.23 5.28
CA GLU A 472 13.43 21.18 4.41
C GLU A 472 13.20 20.20 3.25
N LEU A 473 12.61 19.04 3.53
CA LEU A 473 12.18 18.08 2.51
C LEU A 473 11.12 18.68 1.58
N ALA A 474 10.09 19.35 2.14
CA ALA A 474 9.10 20.06 1.35
C ALA A 474 9.73 21.18 0.49
N ALA A 475 10.70 21.93 1.03
CA ALA A 475 11.40 23.00 0.32
C ALA A 475 12.36 22.48 -0.77
N GLY A 476 12.93 21.29 -0.59
CA GLY A 476 13.73 20.59 -1.62
C GLY A 476 12.89 19.92 -2.71
N MET A 477 11.61 19.69 -2.44
CA MET A 477 10.64 19.08 -3.35
C MET A 477 9.85 20.14 -4.13
N VAL A 478 10.56 21.03 -4.84
CA VAL A 478 9.95 21.95 -5.79
C VAL A 478 9.54 21.16 -7.03
N LEU A 479 8.23 21.11 -7.31
CA LEU A 479 7.73 20.58 -8.58
C LEU A 479 8.44 21.31 -9.73
N PRO A 480 8.99 20.60 -10.74
CA PRO A 480 9.65 21.27 -11.86
C PRO A 480 8.67 22.26 -12.47
N SER A 481 9.00 23.54 -12.40
CA SER A 481 8.19 24.60 -13.00
C SER A 481 8.17 24.34 -14.51
N GLY A 482 7.03 23.91 -15.04
CA GLY A 482 6.75 24.05 -16.47
C GLY A 482 6.80 25.53 -16.86
N PRO A 483 6.99 25.87 -18.15
CA PRO A 483 7.21 27.24 -18.59
C PRO A 483 6.10 28.14 -18.04
N SER A 484 6.51 29.07 -17.19
CA SER A 484 5.65 30.00 -16.48
C SER A 484 4.80 30.80 -17.47
N SER A 485 3.48 30.77 -17.29
CA SER A 485 2.52 31.65 -17.96
C SER A 485 2.58 33.08 -17.41
N ALA A 486 3.77 33.65 -17.25
CA ALA A 486 3.99 35.01 -16.79
C ALA A 486 4.48 35.90 -17.94
N ALA A 487 3.59 36.14 -18.91
CA ALA A 487 3.74 37.24 -19.88
C ALA A 487 2.40 37.54 -20.60
N VAL A 488 1.37 37.95 -19.86
CA VAL A 488 0.24 38.68 -20.47
C VAL A 488 -0.06 39.89 -19.60
N ALA A 489 0.73 40.95 -19.79
CA ALA A 489 0.38 42.29 -19.37
C ALA A 489 1.11 43.35 -20.24
N GLY A 490 0.43 43.78 -21.31
CA GLY A 490 0.42 45.18 -21.72
C GLY A 490 1.38 45.68 -22.81
N LYS A 491 0.77 46.43 -23.75
CA LYS A 491 1.32 47.26 -24.84
C LYS A 491 1.63 46.47 -26.13
N GLY A 492 1.09 46.78 -27.31
CA GLY A 492 0.44 48.00 -27.81
C GLY A 492 1.16 48.44 -29.09
N SER A 493 0.41 48.45 -30.19
CA SER A 493 0.68 49.18 -31.46
C SER A 493 1.65 48.59 -32.51
N ALA A 494 1.04 48.24 -33.65
CA ALA A 494 1.42 48.40 -35.07
C ALA A 494 2.88 48.70 -35.47
N ALA A 495 3.42 47.87 -36.39
CA ALA A 495 3.71 48.22 -37.80
C ALA A 495 4.66 47.22 -38.48
N GLY A 496 4.40 46.91 -39.75
CA GLY A 496 5.44 46.90 -40.80
C GLY A 496 6.24 45.62 -41.09
N LEU A 497 5.83 44.93 -42.17
CA LEU A 497 6.64 44.50 -43.33
C LEU A 497 7.96 43.71 -43.14
N GLY A 498 8.02 42.54 -43.80
CA GLY A 498 9.12 42.22 -44.72
C GLY A 498 9.92 40.93 -44.49
N GLY A 499 9.85 40.00 -45.46
CA GLY A 499 11.05 39.44 -46.09
C GLY A 499 11.71 38.17 -45.53
N ALA A 500 11.39 37.04 -46.17
CA ALA A 500 12.25 35.95 -46.67
C ALA A 500 13.61 35.59 -46.01
N GLY A 501 13.84 34.27 -45.84
CA GLY A 501 15.18 33.67 -45.84
C GLY A 501 15.24 32.31 -45.16
N GLY A 502 15.37 31.23 -45.93
CA GLY A 502 15.44 29.86 -45.44
C GLY A 502 16.80 29.42 -44.89
N GLY A 503 16.85 28.19 -44.36
CA GLY A 503 18.10 27.47 -44.12
C GLY A 503 18.07 26.49 -42.94
N GLY A 504 17.88 25.20 -43.26
CA GLY A 504 18.51 24.03 -42.63
C GLY A 504 18.44 23.87 -41.10
N ALA A 505 17.50 23.04 -40.62
CA ALA A 505 17.56 22.46 -39.28
C ALA A 505 18.07 21.01 -39.38
N GLY A 506 19.32 20.81 -38.94
CA GLY A 506 19.90 19.50 -38.68
C GLY A 506 19.27 18.85 -37.46
N GLY A 507 19.03 17.55 -37.56
CA GLY A 507 18.51 16.72 -36.49
C GLY A 507 19.47 16.67 -35.30
N GLY A 508 18.93 16.98 -34.13
CA GLY A 508 19.49 16.66 -32.83
C GLY A 508 18.41 15.91 -32.05
N GLY A 509 18.67 14.64 -31.75
CA GLY A 509 17.75 13.75 -31.06
C GLY A 509 17.27 14.35 -29.74
N GLY A 510 15.94 14.41 -29.59
CA GLY A 510 15.30 14.67 -28.32
C GLY A 510 15.53 13.48 -27.39
N GLY A 511 16.59 13.55 -26.58
CA GLY A 511 16.68 12.75 -25.38
C GLY A 511 15.45 13.05 -24.53
N GLY A 512 14.64 12.02 -24.25
CA GLY A 512 13.59 12.10 -23.26
C GLY A 512 14.19 12.68 -21.98
N ALA A 513 13.66 13.82 -21.54
CA ALA A 513 14.07 14.43 -20.29
C ALA A 513 13.79 13.41 -19.18
N ASP A 514 14.87 12.88 -18.62
CA ASP A 514 14.89 12.00 -17.46
C ASP A 514 14.03 12.63 -16.37
N VAL A 515 12.88 12.02 -16.09
CA VAL A 515 11.95 12.52 -15.06
C VAL A 515 12.57 12.17 -13.72
N SER A 516 13.39 13.08 -13.20
CA SER A 516 14.00 12.98 -11.88
C SER A 516 12.94 12.62 -10.83
N PHE A 517 13.01 11.39 -10.30
CA PHE A 517 12.06 10.88 -9.33
C PHE A 517 12.07 11.73 -8.05
N TRP A 518 10.90 12.21 -7.66
CA TRP A 518 10.64 13.11 -6.52
C TRP A 518 10.93 12.51 -5.14
N LEU A 519 10.95 11.19 -5.01
CA LEU A 519 11.35 10.47 -3.80
C LEU A 519 12.65 9.71 -4.11
N PRO A 520 13.68 9.77 -3.24
CA PRO A 520 14.84 8.91 -3.39
C PRO A 520 14.41 7.44 -3.41
N GLU A 521 14.86 6.64 -4.38
CA GLU A 521 14.42 5.24 -4.55
C GLU A 521 14.62 4.41 -3.27
N ARG A 522 15.67 4.71 -2.49
CA ARG A 522 15.89 4.09 -1.18
C ARG A 522 14.75 4.36 -0.20
N VAL A 523 14.23 5.59 -0.15
CA VAL A 523 13.10 5.97 0.70
C VAL A 523 11.82 5.30 0.19
N ALA A 524 11.56 5.37 -1.12
CA ALA A 524 10.40 4.72 -1.73
C ALA A 524 10.39 3.21 -1.43
N GLY A 525 11.53 2.52 -1.55
CA GLY A 525 11.66 1.10 -1.20
C GLY A 525 11.35 0.81 0.27
N VAL A 526 11.87 1.61 1.22
CA VAL A 526 11.56 1.46 2.65
C VAL A 526 10.07 1.67 2.93
N LEU A 527 9.45 2.67 2.31
CA LEU A 527 8.02 2.95 2.47
C LEU A 527 7.14 1.85 1.88
N ARG A 528 7.45 1.33 0.69
CA ARG A 528 6.73 0.20 0.08
C ARG A 528 6.84 -1.06 0.94
N ARG A 529 8.02 -1.33 1.50
CA ARG A 529 8.22 -2.42 2.45
C ARG A 529 7.41 -2.24 3.74
N ALA A 530 7.33 -1.01 4.26
CA ALA A 530 6.50 -0.71 5.43
C ALA A 530 4.99 -0.87 5.12
N LEU A 531 4.54 -0.48 3.91
CA LEU A 531 3.19 -0.74 3.43
C LEU A 531 2.91 -2.26 3.35
N ALA A 532 3.88 -3.06 2.89
CA ALA A 532 3.76 -4.52 2.88
C ALA A 532 3.54 -5.10 4.30
N ALA A 533 4.18 -4.53 5.32
CA ALA A 533 3.99 -4.92 6.71
C ALA A 533 2.62 -4.48 7.28
N GLY A 534 2.12 -3.29 6.90
CA GLY A 534 0.82 -2.77 7.35
C GLY A 534 -0.41 -3.43 6.69
N TRP A 535 -0.22 -4.06 5.54
CA TRP A 535 -1.28 -4.73 4.75
C TRP A 535 -0.95 -6.19 4.47
N ALA A 536 -0.31 -6.89 5.43
CA ALA A 536 0.09 -8.29 5.26
C ALA A 536 -1.09 -9.22 4.93
N ASP A 537 -2.27 -9.03 5.52
CA ASP A 537 -3.47 -9.81 5.17
C ASP A 537 -4.05 -9.47 3.79
N GLN A 538 -3.70 -8.30 3.23
CA GLN A 538 -4.21 -7.76 1.95
C GLN A 538 -3.15 -7.79 0.85
N VAL A 539 -2.46 -8.92 0.71
CA VAL A 539 -1.54 -9.20 -0.39
C VAL A 539 -2.27 -9.95 -1.49
N ALA A 540 -1.99 -9.63 -2.76
CA ALA A 540 -2.48 -10.38 -3.90
C ALA A 540 -1.34 -10.78 -4.84
N ARG A 541 -1.44 -12.00 -5.40
CA ARG A 541 -0.51 -12.53 -6.39
C ARG A 541 -1.19 -12.67 -7.74
N ARG A 542 -0.48 -12.31 -8.81
CA ARG A 542 -0.95 -12.46 -10.19
C ARG A 542 -1.12 -13.95 -10.53
N VAL A 543 -2.26 -14.30 -11.13
CA VAL A 543 -2.55 -15.68 -11.57
C VAL A 543 -2.02 -15.87 -12.99
N ARG A 544 -1.11 -16.84 -13.20
CA ARG A 544 -0.49 -17.18 -14.49
C ARG A 544 -0.95 -18.53 -15.07
N SER A 545 -2.12 -19.04 -14.68
CA SER A 545 -2.54 -20.41 -15.01
C SER A 545 -2.43 -20.73 -16.50
N ALA A 546 -1.73 -21.82 -16.84
CA ALA A 546 -1.54 -22.27 -18.22
C ALA A 546 -2.86 -22.59 -18.93
N GLU A 547 -3.89 -23.05 -18.20
CA GLU A 547 -5.26 -23.23 -18.72
C GLU A 547 -5.95 -21.91 -19.07
N TYR A 548 -5.72 -20.84 -18.29
CA TYR A 548 -6.19 -19.49 -18.61
C TYR A 548 -5.45 -18.92 -19.81
N LEU A 549 -4.12 -19.11 -19.88
CA LEU A 549 -3.31 -18.73 -21.03
C LEU A 549 -3.65 -19.55 -22.30
N ALA A 550 -4.07 -20.81 -22.15
CA ALA A 550 -4.50 -21.68 -23.25
C ALA A 550 -5.92 -21.35 -23.72
N GLN A 551 -6.83 -20.95 -22.82
CA GLN A 551 -8.11 -20.35 -23.16
C GLN A 551 -7.95 -19.01 -23.90
N LEU A 552 -6.81 -18.32 -23.73
CA LEU A 552 -6.44 -17.08 -24.41
C LEU A 552 -5.91 -17.28 -25.86
N GLY A 553 -5.98 -18.50 -26.42
CA GLY A 553 -5.46 -18.83 -27.76
C GLY A 553 -5.85 -17.82 -28.85
N GLU A 554 -4.85 -17.39 -29.64
CA GLU A 554 -4.83 -16.59 -30.90
C GLU A 554 -5.83 -15.45 -31.13
N SER A 555 -6.70 -15.13 -30.18
CA SER A 555 -7.59 -13.97 -30.20
C SER A 555 -6.85 -12.76 -29.63
N ARG A 556 -5.75 -12.38 -30.28
CA ARG A 556 -5.05 -11.11 -30.07
C ARG A 556 -6.03 -9.98 -30.40
N ARG A 557 -6.58 -9.28 -29.39
CA ARG A 557 -6.76 -7.79 -29.35
C ARG A 557 -7.68 -7.25 -28.25
N LYS A 558 -8.49 -8.04 -27.53
CA LYS A 558 -9.21 -7.50 -26.35
C LYS A 558 -8.33 -7.64 -25.11
N ARG A 559 -7.91 -6.52 -24.50
CA ARG A 559 -7.12 -6.46 -23.26
C ARG A 559 -7.90 -7.11 -22.10
N HIS A 560 -7.87 -8.44 -21.98
CA HIS A 560 -8.51 -9.13 -20.87
C HIS A 560 -7.82 -8.71 -19.56
N ALA A 561 -8.62 -8.23 -18.60
CA ALA A 561 -8.10 -7.71 -17.34
C ALA A 561 -7.34 -8.80 -16.56
N VAL A 562 -6.15 -8.45 -16.08
CA VAL A 562 -5.30 -9.38 -15.33
C VAL A 562 -5.95 -9.76 -14.01
N ARG A 563 -6.11 -11.06 -13.78
CA ARG A 563 -6.67 -11.65 -12.55
C ARG A 563 -5.59 -11.83 -11.49
N TYR A 564 -5.96 -11.52 -10.26
CA TYR A 564 -5.16 -11.71 -9.06
C TYR A 564 -5.89 -12.62 -8.07
N GLN A 565 -5.10 -13.28 -7.23
CA GLN A 565 -5.53 -14.15 -6.14
C GLN A 565 -5.08 -13.51 -4.81
N PRO A 566 -6.00 -13.14 -3.90
CA PRO A 566 -5.64 -12.64 -2.58
C PRO A 566 -5.03 -13.73 -1.68
N ALA A 567 -4.12 -13.37 -0.79
CA ALA A 567 -3.39 -14.29 0.08
C ALA A 567 -4.28 -14.95 1.14
N CYS A 568 -5.30 -14.22 1.59
CA CYS A 568 -6.24 -14.61 2.64
C CYS A 568 -7.67 -14.68 2.10
N ALA A 569 -7.87 -15.12 0.85
CA ALA A 569 -9.18 -15.40 0.26
C ALA A 569 -9.21 -16.82 -0.33
N ALA A 570 -10.41 -17.31 -0.66
CA ALA A 570 -10.54 -18.58 -1.37
C ALA A 570 -9.92 -18.50 -2.78
N ALA A 571 -9.43 -19.63 -3.28
CA ALA A 571 -8.72 -19.68 -4.57
C ALA A 571 -9.60 -19.28 -5.77
N GLU A 572 -10.92 -19.45 -5.65
CA GLU A 572 -11.89 -19.12 -6.69
C GLU A 572 -12.22 -17.62 -6.76
N THR A 573 -11.85 -16.84 -5.74
CA THR A 573 -12.09 -15.39 -5.71
C THR A 573 -11.10 -14.67 -6.64
N GLY A 574 -11.55 -14.37 -7.86
CA GLY A 574 -10.79 -13.53 -8.80
C GLY A 574 -10.99 -12.05 -8.51
N VAL A 575 -9.89 -11.33 -8.29
CA VAL A 575 -9.90 -9.86 -8.13
C VAL A 575 -9.06 -9.19 -9.21
N PHE A 576 -9.39 -7.93 -9.54
CA PHE A 576 -8.79 -7.21 -10.66
C PHE A 576 -8.22 -5.86 -10.21
N LEU A 577 -7.24 -5.33 -10.95
CA LEU A 577 -6.70 -4.00 -10.69
C LEU A 577 -7.73 -2.94 -11.04
N HIS A 578 -7.94 -1.98 -10.14
CA HIS A 578 -8.82 -0.86 -10.45
C HIS A 578 -8.23 -0.03 -11.63
N PRO A 579 -9.02 0.32 -12.66
CA PRO A 579 -8.54 1.02 -13.87
C PRO A 579 -7.83 2.35 -13.61
N ARG A 580 -8.14 2.98 -12.46
CA ARG A 580 -7.57 4.27 -12.05
C ARG A 580 -6.24 4.17 -11.29
N SER A 581 -5.76 2.98 -10.97
CA SER A 581 -4.47 2.80 -10.30
C SER A 581 -3.32 3.12 -11.25
N SER A 582 -2.21 3.65 -10.74
CA SER A 582 -0.98 3.79 -11.54
C SER A 582 -0.46 2.44 -12.02
N LEU A 583 -0.73 1.37 -11.26
CA LEU A 583 -0.39 0.00 -11.59
C LEU A 583 -1.43 -0.68 -12.49
N HIS A 584 -2.38 0.03 -13.10
CA HIS A 584 -3.32 -0.66 -14.00
C HIS A 584 -2.64 -1.14 -15.30
N GLY A 585 -1.69 -0.35 -15.82
CA GLY A 585 -0.89 -0.70 -17.01
C GLY A 585 0.19 -1.72 -16.70
N ASP A 586 0.84 -1.59 -15.54
CA ASP A 586 1.87 -2.50 -15.08
C ASP A 586 1.24 -3.59 -14.22
N ALA A 587 1.33 -4.86 -14.63
CA ALA A 587 0.76 -5.97 -13.86
C ALA A 587 1.83 -6.71 -13.04
N PRO A 588 2.22 -6.21 -11.84
CA PRO A 588 3.27 -6.81 -11.01
C PRO A 588 2.89 -8.21 -10.55
N GLU A 589 3.88 -9.01 -10.17
CA GLU A 589 3.64 -10.37 -9.70
C GLU A 589 2.97 -10.40 -8.32
N LEU A 590 3.42 -9.52 -7.42
CA LEU A 590 2.91 -9.36 -6.06
C LEU A 590 2.62 -7.89 -5.77
N LEU A 591 1.50 -7.65 -5.08
CA LEU A 591 1.10 -6.32 -4.65
C LEU A 591 0.35 -6.38 -3.32
N VAL A 592 0.28 -5.25 -2.64
CA VAL A 592 -0.72 -4.99 -1.59
C VAL A 592 -1.82 -4.09 -2.12
N TYR A 593 -3.03 -4.26 -1.58
CA TYR A 593 -4.18 -3.41 -1.84
C TYR A 593 -4.72 -2.83 -0.54
N ALA A 594 -5.35 -1.65 -0.58
CA ALA A 594 -5.92 -1.01 0.59
C ALA A 594 -7.38 -1.42 0.86
N GLN A 595 -8.13 -1.75 -0.20
CA GLN A 595 -9.52 -2.20 -0.12
C GLN A 595 -9.94 -2.97 -1.36
N LEU A 596 -10.94 -3.84 -1.18
CA LEU A 596 -11.68 -4.48 -2.26
C LEU A 596 -12.99 -3.72 -2.49
N LEU A 597 -13.28 -3.42 -3.75
CA LEU A 597 -14.47 -2.71 -4.21
C LEU A 597 -15.29 -3.62 -5.12
N ARG A 598 -16.47 -4.03 -4.67
CA ARG A 598 -17.42 -4.78 -5.49
C ARG A 598 -18.25 -3.82 -6.33
N THR A 599 -18.17 -4.01 -7.64
CA THR A 599 -19.04 -3.39 -8.66
C THR A 599 -19.87 -4.48 -9.31
N ASP A 600 -20.85 -4.09 -10.13
CA ASP A 600 -21.77 -5.04 -10.80
C ASP A 600 -21.04 -6.04 -11.71
N LYS A 601 -19.95 -5.62 -12.36
CA LYS A 601 -19.19 -6.46 -13.30
C LYS A 601 -18.19 -7.38 -12.60
N ARG A 602 -17.43 -6.86 -11.63
CA ARG A 602 -16.33 -7.58 -10.94
C ARG A 602 -15.86 -6.87 -9.68
N THR A 603 -15.04 -7.57 -8.90
CA THR A 603 -14.37 -7.03 -7.70
C THR A 603 -13.01 -6.43 -8.07
N TYR A 604 -12.82 -5.15 -7.74
CA TYR A 604 -11.58 -4.42 -7.97
C TYR A 604 -10.78 -4.20 -6.69
N MET A 605 -9.45 -4.25 -6.81
CA MET A 605 -8.51 -3.83 -5.79
C MET A 605 -8.14 -2.36 -5.98
N ALA A 606 -8.21 -1.55 -4.94
CA ALA A 606 -7.85 -0.13 -4.95
C ALA A 606 -6.76 0.19 -3.92
N GLY A 607 -5.99 1.25 -4.17
CA GLY A 607 -4.86 1.66 -3.31
C GLY A 607 -3.70 0.69 -3.42
N LEU A 608 -3.22 0.47 -4.65
CA LEU A 608 -2.27 -0.60 -4.97
C LEU A 608 -0.83 -0.17 -4.69
N THR A 609 0.00 -1.11 -4.25
CA THR A 609 1.46 -0.93 -4.14
C THR A 609 2.17 -2.23 -4.51
N ALA A 610 3.09 -2.17 -5.47
CA ALA A 610 3.91 -3.32 -5.85
C ALA A 610 4.93 -3.65 -4.76
N ILE A 611 5.08 -4.93 -4.45
CA ILE A 611 5.95 -5.44 -3.39
C ILE A 611 6.86 -6.55 -3.89
N GLU A 612 8.01 -6.69 -3.23
CA GLU A 612 8.92 -7.81 -3.44
C GLU A 612 8.61 -8.97 -2.46
N PRO A 613 8.80 -10.23 -2.87
CA PRO A 613 8.46 -11.39 -2.04
C PRO A 613 9.29 -11.51 -0.76
N GLU A 614 10.54 -11.03 -0.76
CA GLU A 614 11.43 -11.08 0.41
C GLU A 614 10.84 -10.28 1.58
N TRP A 615 10.17 -9.16 1.29
CA TRP A 615 9.64 -8.24 2.30
C TRP A 615 8.55 -8.87 3.17
N LEU A 616 7.76 -9.79 2.60
CA LEU A 616 6.73 -10.54 3.32
C LEU A 616 7.31 -11.49 4.35
N SER A 617 8.54 -11.94 4.13
CA SER A 617 9.22 -12.85 5.02
C SER A 617 9.93 -12.14 6.18
N GLU A 618 10.37 -10.90 5.95
CA GLU A 618 11.10 -10.09 6.92
C GLU A 618 10.17 -9.31 7.87
N CYS A 619 8.92 -9.05 7.46
CA CYS A 619 7.97 -8.27 8.27
C CYS A 619 7.47 -9.02 9.53
N GLY A 620 7.76 -10.32 9.64
CA GLY A 620 7.45 -11.12 10.83
C GLY A 620 5.96 -11.39 11.04
N THR A 621 5.15 -11.30 9.98
CA THR A 621 3.72 -11.65 10.03
C THR A 621 3.53 -13.15 10.27
N PRO A 622 2.54 -13.57 11.09
CA PRO A 622 2.23 -14.99 11.27
C PRO A 622 1.66 -15.65 10.00
N LEU A 623 1.30 -14.86 8.97
CA LEU A 623 0.92 -15.38 7.66
C LEU A 623 2.10 -15.99 6.89
N CYS A 624 3.34 -15.65 7.29
CA CYS A 624 4.55 -16.26 6.76
C CYS A 624 4.94 -17.47 7.64
N ARG A 625 4.77 -18.68 7.09
CA ARG A 625 5.14 -19.93 7.76
C ARG A 625 6.49 -20.41 7.26
N LEU A 626 7.43 -20.56 8.19
CA LEU A 626 8.76 -21.09 7.92
C LEU A 626 8.78 -22.62 8.09
N SER A 627 9.51 -23.34 7.24
CA SER A 627 9.68 -24.80 7.33
C SER A 627 10.24 -25.22 8.69
N ALA A 628 9.72 -26.28 9.31
CA ALA A 628 10.23 -26.76 10.59
C ALA A 628 11.71 -27.18 10.50
N THR A 629 12.07 -27.85 9.40
CA THR A 629 13.43 -28.26 9.08
C THR A 629 14.16 -27.16 8.31
N PRO A 630 15.39 -26.80 8.69
CA PRO A 630 16.27 -25.96 7.88
C PRO A 630 16.63 -26.60 6.54
N LEU A 631 17.03 -25.77 5.59
CA LEU A 631 17.61 -26.20 4.33
C LEU A 631 19.00 -26.81 4.60
N PRO A 632 19.35 -27.92 3.90
CA PRO A 632 20.66 -28.55 4.04
C PRO A 632 21.79 -27.68 3.48
N GLU A 633 21.49 -26.88 2.46
CA GLU A 633 22.41 -25.96 1.81
C GLU A 633 21.78 -24.56 1.74
N PRO A 634 22.44 -23.50 2.23
CA PRO A 634 23.72 -23.49 2.95
C PRO A 634 23.63 -24.11 4.37
N PRO A 635 24.71 -24.75 4.87
CA PRO A 635 24.73 -25.32 6.22
C PRO A 635 24.62 -24.25 7.29
N ALA A 636 24.17 -24.63 8.49
CA ALA A 636 24.07 -23.71 9.61
C ALA A 636 25.44 -23.13 10.00
N THR A 637 25.52 -21.82 10.14
CA THR A 637 26.77 -21.12 10.48
C THR A 637 26.55 -20.16 11.65
N TYR A 638 27.52 -20.07 12.55
CA TYR A 638 27.55 -18.98 13.52
C TYR A 638 27.95 -17.67 12.83
N ARG A 639 27.15 -16.62 13.05
CA ARG A 639 27.46 -15.25 12.64
C ARG A 639 27.90 -14.46 13.88
N PRO A 640 29.10 -13.86 13.87
CA PRO A 640 29.56 -12.99 14.96
C PRO A 640 28.66 -11.74 15.09
N PRO A 641 28.83 -10.93 16.15
CA PRO A 641 28.11 -9.67 16.31
C PRO A 641 28.13 -8.81 15.02
N PRO A 642 27.02 -8.12 14.67
CA PRO A 642 25.87 -7.77 15.53
C PRO A 642 24.79 -8.85 15.66
N LEU A 643 24.82 -9.95 14.88
CA LEU A 643 23.76 -10.96 14.90
C LEU A 643 23.89 -11.95 16.07
N ASP A 644 25.13 -12.26 16.47
CA ASP A 644 25.50 -13.11 17.62
C ASP A 644 24.64 -14.39 17.76
N SER A 645 24.50 -15.13 16.66
CA SER A 645 23.63 -16.30 16.61
C SER A 645 24.06 -17.31 15.55
N VAL A 646 23.76 -18.59 15.80
CA VAL A 646 23.80 -19.62 14.76
C VAL A 646 22.58 -19.47 13.86
N VAL A 647 22.84 -19.24 12.57
CA VAL A 647 21.81 -19.03 11.55
C VAL A 647 21.72 -20.20 10.59
N CYS A 648 20.52 -20.45 10.10
CA CYS A 648 20.23 -21.38 9.03
C CYS A 648 19.24 -20.76 8.04
N TRP A 649 19.20 -21.31 6.83
CA TRP A 649 18.19 -20.95 5.84
C TRP A 649 16.97 -21.84 5.97
N ARG A 650 15.77 -21.27 5.85
CA ARG A 650 14.50 -21.99 5.95
C ARG A 650 13.60 -21.60 4.78
N GLU A 651 12.83 -22.55 4.27
CA GLU A 651 11.82 -22.24 3.26
C GLU A 651 10.71 -21.41 3.89
N ALA A 652 10.24 -20.40 3.17
CA ALA A 652 9.14 -19.54 3.59
C ALA A 652 7.93 -19.75 2.69
N ARG A 653 6.74 -19.85 3.29
CA ARG A 653 5.46 -19.96 2.59
C ARG A 653 4.48 -18.92 3.10
N TYR A 654 3.73 -18.31 2.19
CA TYR A 654 2.86 -17.18 2.52
C TYR A 654 1.36 -17.47 2.36
N GLY A 655 0.58 -16.99 3.31
CA GLY A 655 -0.89 -16.95 3.24
C GLY A 655 -1.55 -18.32 3.29
N LEU A 656 -2.85 -18.34 2.94
CA LEU A 656 -3.68 -19.54 2.94
C LEU A 656 -3.22 -20.55 1.88
N HIS A 657 -2.79 -20.05 0.72
CA HIS A 657 -2.36 -20.85 -0.42
C HIS A 657 -0.92 -21.36 -0.31
N GLY A 658 -0.17 -20.92 0.71
CA GLY A 658 1.22 -21.36 0.93
C GLY A 658 2.15 -21.01 -0.24
N TRP A 659 2.04 -19.80 -0.77
CA TRP A 659 2.87 -19.35 -1.88
C TRP A 659 4.35 -19.43 -1.51
N PRO A 660 5.20 -20.06 -2.34
CA PRO A 660 6.63 -20.15 -2.04
C PRO A 660 7.24 -18.74 -2.08
N LEU A 661 7.97 -18.40 -1.02
CA LEU A 661 8.79 -17.21 -0.93
C LEU A 661 10.29 -17.60 -0.99
N PRO A 662 11.18 -16.65 -1.31
CA PRO A 662 12.62 -16.85 -1.17
C PRO A 662 12.98 -17.39 0.23
N PRO A 663 13.95 -18.32 0.33
CA PRO A 663 14.41 -18.81 1.62
C PRO A 663 14.92 -17.69 2.51
N VAL A 664 14.66 -17.80 3.81
CA VAL A 664 14.98 -16.77 4.79
C VAL A 664 16.07 -17.26 5.72
N MET A 665 17.05 -16.40 5.98
CA MET A 665 18.05 -16.62 7.01
C MET A 665 17.49 -16.22 8.38
N GLY A 666 17.56 -17.13 9.34
CA GLY A 666 17.14 -16.86 10.71
C GLY A 666 17.89 -17.70 11.72
N ALA A 667 17.70 -17.43 13.01
CA ALA A 667 18.27 -18.25 14.08
C ALA A 667 17.80 -19.70 13.95
N HIS A 668 18.71 -20.64 14.19
CA HIS A 668 18.38 -22.06 14.10
C HIS A 668 17.30 -22.44 15.13
N PRO A 669 16.19 -23.11 14.72
CA PRO A 669 15.05 -23.35 15.62
C PRO A 669 15.43 -24.22 16.83
N GLU A 670 16.27 -25.23 16.62
CA GLU A 670 16.71 -26.13 17.67
C GLU A 670 17.85 -25.56 18.51
N ALA A 671 17.64 -25.46 19.83
CA ALA A 671 18.66 -24.96 20.77
C ALA A 671 19.93 -25.81 20.80
N ARG A 672 19.80 -27.13 20.60
CA ARG A 672 20.94 -28.06 20.56
C ARG A 672 21.84 -27.79 19.36
N GLU A 673 21.25 -27.54 18.20
CA GLU A 673 22.00 -27.20 16.99
C GLU A 673 22.62 -25.81 17.07
N ARG A 674 21.95 -24.84 17.74
CA ARG A 674 22.58 -23.55 18.05
C ARG A 674 23.80 -23.72 18.95
N ALA A 675 23.70 -24.52 20.02
CA ALA A 675 24.84 -24.81 20.88
C ALA A 675 25.98 -25.51 20.11
N ALA A 676 25.65 -26.42 19.19
CA ALA A 676 26.64 -27.11 18.35
C ALA A 676 27.35 -26.17 17.37
N GLY A 677 26.60 -25.32 16.67
CA GLY A 677 27.16 -24.30 15.78
C GLY A 677 28.02 -23.29 16.53
N PHE A 678 27.60 -22.88 17.72
CA PHE A 678 28.36 -21.97 18.59
C PHE A 678 29.65 -22.63 19.10
N ALA A 679 29.59 -23.88 19.54
CA ALA A 679 30.75 -24.64 20.00
C ALA A 679 31.81 -24.77 18.89
N ALA A 680 31.38 -25.11 17.67
CA ALA A 680 32.26 -25.20 16.52
C ALA A 680 32.94 -23.85 16.23
N ALA A 681 32.17 -22.76 16.24
CA ALA A 681 32.67 -21.41 16.03
C ALA A 681 33.64 -20.93 17.12
N LEU A 682 33.41 -21.32 18.38
CA LEU A 682 34.30 -21.03 19.51
C LEU A 682 35.67 -21.70 19.33
N LEU A 683 35.68 -23.01 19.01
CA LEU A 683 36.92 -23.77 18.79
C LEU A 683 37.67 -23.32 17.53
N GLU A 684 36.96 -22.84 16.52
CA GLU A 684 37.57 -22.29 15.30
C GLU A 684 38.12 -20.87 15.48
N GLY A 685 37.85 -20.21 16.61
CA GLY A 685 38.28 -18.84 16.88
C GLY A 685 37.41 -17.75 16.25
N ARG A 686 36.22 -18.10 15.75
CA ARG A 686 35.25 -17.13 15.19
C ARG A 686 34.53 -16.32 16.28
N VAL A 687 34.42 -16.86 17.50
CA VAL A 687 33.84 -16.17 18.67
C VAL A 687 34.92 -15.38 19.42
N ALA A 688 36.08 -16.00 19.64
CA ALA A 688 37.22 -15.39 20.32
C ALA A 688 38.48 -15.56 19.45
N PRO A 689 38.96 -14.50 18.77
CA PRO A 689 40.07 -14.60 17.82
C PRO A 689 41.35 -15.24 18.39
N CYS A 690 41.63 -15.08 19.69
CA CYS A 690 42.80 -15.72 20.33
C CYS A 690 42.75 -17.26 20.30
N MET A 691 41.58 -17.87 20.19
CA MET A 691 41.44 -19.33 20.04
C MET A 691 41.99 -19.83 18.69
N THR A 692 42.18 -18.97 17.70
CA THR A 692 42.75 -19.32 16.39
C THR A 692 44.17 -19.89 16.52
N GLU A 693 44.95 -19.44 17.51
CA GLU A 693 46.30 -19.95 17.79
C GLU A 693 46.30 -21.42 18.24
N LEU A 694 45.19 -21.87 18.86
CA LEU A 694 45.04 -23.24 19.35
C LEU A 694 44.42 -24.18 18.30
N ARG A 695 43.86 -23.63 17.22
CA ARG A 695 43.25 -24.38 16.11
C ARG A 695 44.14 -25.49 15.52
N PRO A 696 45.43 -25.28 15.19
CA PRO A 696 46.28 -26.34 14.63
C PRO A 696 46.58 -27.48 15.63
N HIS A 697 46.34 -27.26 16.92
CA HIS A 697 46.59 -28.24 17.97
C HIS A 697 45.34 -29.02 18.42
N LEU A 698 44.18 -28.77 17.80
CA LEU A 698 42.95 -29.48 18.12
C LEU A 698 43.06 -30.97 17.74
N MET A 699 42.70 -31.83 18.69
CA MET A 699 42.70 -33.30 18.52
C MET A 699 41.59 -33.80 17.57
N ALA A 700 40.70 -32.94 17.11
CA ALA A 700 39.63 -33.25 16.17
C ALA A 700 39.16 -31.98 15.46
N ALA A 701 38.58 -32.15 14.27
CA ALA A 701 37.97 -31.04 13.54
C ALA A 701 36.73 -30.53 14.30
N PRO A 702 36.59 -29.20 14.51
CA PRO A 702 35.38 -28.60 15.08
C PRO A 702 34.09 -28.93 14.33
N SER A 703 34.17 -29.24 13.03
CA SER A 703 33.04 -29.69 12.21
C SER A 703 32.39 -30.98 12.71
N MET A 704 33.07 -31.77 13.57
CA MET A 704 32.46 -32.92 14.23
C MET A 704 31.29 -32.55 15.14
N LEU A 705 31.27 -31.34 15.71
CA LEU A 705 30.17 -30.85 16.55
C LEU A 705 28.87 -30.66 15.76
N LEU A 706 28.98 -30.39 14.46
CA LEU A 706 27.85 -30.15 13.56
C LEU A 706 27.20 -31.45 13.06
N ARG A 707 27.76 -32.61 13.39
CA ARG A 707 27.28 -33.93 12.94
C ARG A 707 26.53 -34.62 14.07
N PRO A 708 25.19 -34.77 14.00
CA PRO A 708 24.40 -35.38 15.05
C PRO A 708 24.84 -36.80 15.43
N GLU A 709 25.40 -37.55 14.48
CA GLU A 709 25.85 -38.94 14.65
C GLU A 709 27.05 -39.04 15.61
N LEU A 710 27.84 -37.98 15.72
CA LEU A 710 29.07 -37.95 16.53
C LEU A 710 28.84 -37.48 17.97
N ARG A 711 27.58 -37.22 18.36
CA ARG A 711 27.22 -36.79 19.72
C ARG A 711 27.54 -37.82 20.80
N GLY A 712 27.64 -39.10 20.43
CA GLY A 712 28.07 -40.18 21.32
C GLY A 712 29.57 -40.16 21.65
N VAL A 713 30.39 -39.42 20.90
CA VAL A 713 31.81 -39.25 21.20
C VAL A 713 31.94 -38.39 22.46
N VAL A 714 32.57 -38.93 23.51
CA VAL A 714 32.68 -38.32 24.85
C VAL A 714 32.99 -36.83 24.80
N ARG A 715 34.03 -36.44 24.05
CA ARG A 715 34.46 -35.04 23.90
C ARG A 715 33.40 -34.11 23.29
N VAL A 716 32.68 -34.60 22.28
CA VAL A 716 31.59 -33.87 21.61
C VAL A 716 30.40 -33.77 22.56
N GLY A 717 30.00 -34.89 23.15
CA GLY A 717 28.88 -34.98 24.08
C GLY A 717 29.06 -34.13 25.34
N GLU A 718 30.24 -34.13 25.95
CA GLU A 718 30.54 -33.35 27.17
C GLU A 718 30.46 -31.84 26.92
N LEU A 719 31.05 -31.35 25.83
CA LEU A 719 31.02 -29.93 25.48
C LEU A 719 29.60 -29.46 25.14
N LEU A 720 28.88 -30.20 24.29
CA LEU A 720 27.49 -29.86 23.93
C LEU A 720 26.56 -29.93 25.14
N SER A 721 26.74 -30.92 26.01
CA SER A 721 25.93 -31.05 27.22
C SER A 721 26.21 -29.90 28.21
N ALA A 722 27.47 -29.46 28.34
CA ALA A 722 27.82 -28.32 29.17
C ALA A 722 27.17 -27.02 28.65
N LEU A 723 27.26 -26.77 27.34
CA LEU A 723 26.63 -25.61 26.70
C LEU A 723 25.10 -25.64 26.81
N THR A 724 24.48 -26.79 26.55
CA THR A 724 23.02 -26.95 26.64
C THR A 724 22.51 -26.76 28.06
N ARG A 725 23.22 -27.30 29.08
CA ARG A 725 22.87 -27.09 30.50
C ARG A 725 23.00 -25.64 30.91
N ALA A 726 24.03 -24.94 30.42
CA ALA A 726 24.25 -23.53 30.70
C ALA A 726 23.38 -22.60 29.83
N LYS A 727 22.58 -23.14 28.90
CA LYS A 727 21.79 -22.38 27.90
C LYS A 727 22.66 -21.38 27.12
N VAL A 728 23.85 -21.81 26.75
CA VAL A 728 24.80 -21.01 25.98
C VAL A 728 24.73 -21.40 24.50
N ASP A 729 24.34 -20.43 23.68
CA ASP A 729 24.22 -20.55 22.23
C ASP A 729 24.71 -19.30 21.45
N SER A 730 25.29 -18.33 22.17
CA SER A 730 25.80 -17.04 21.66
C SER A 730 26.93 -16.48 22.52
N ALA A 731 27.67 -15.49 22.04
CA ALA A 731 28.68 -14.80 22.82
C ALA A 731 28.06 -14.07 24.02
N ALA A 732 26.89 -13.44 23.84
CA ALA A 732 26.15 -12.79 24.91
C ALA A 732 25.70 -13.77 26.02
N SER A 733 25.17 -14.93 25.65
CA SER A 733 24.77 -15.97 26.62
C SER A 733 26.00 -16.57 27.32
N LEU A 734 27.11 -16.76 26.61
CA LEU A 734 28.38 -17.20 27.20
C LEU A 734 28.93 -16.17 28.20
N ARG A 735 28.88 -14.88 27.86
CA ARG A 735 29.29 -13.77 28.74
C ARG A 735 28.47 -13.75 30.03
N ALA A 736 27.14 -13.89 29.91
CA ALA A 736 26.24 -13.98 31.06
C ALA A 736 26.55 -15.22 31.92
N ALA A 737 26.82 -16.37 31.30
CA ALA A 737 27.18 -17.59 32.00
C ALA A 737 28.54 -17.48 32.72
N TRP A 738 29.55 -16.83 32.11
CA TRP A 738 30.85 -16.57 32.74
C TRP A 738 30.84 -15.54 33.86
N ALA A 739 29.87 -14.62 33.87
CA ALA A 739 29.66 -13.75 35.01
C ALA A 739 29.24 -14.54 36.26
N ALA A 740 28.46 -15.61 36.09
CA ALA A 740 28.06 -16.51 37.17
C ALA A 740 29.15 -17.56 37.49
N GLN A 741 29.82 -18.11 36.47
CA GLN A 741 30.78 -19.20 36.60
C GLN A 741 32.01 -18.98 35.68
N PRO A 742 33.08 -18.31 36.15
CA PRO A 742 34.24 -17.96 35.32
C PRO A 742 35.04 -19.15 34.75
N ALA A 743 34.91 -20.33 35.35
CA ALA A 743 35.58 -21.56 34.94
C ALA A 743 34.73 -22.45 34.01
N LEU A 744 33.52 -22.02 33.64
CA LEU A 744 32.61 -22.77 32.78
C LEU A 744 33.27 -23.03 31.40
N LEU A 745 33.20 -24.28 30.92
CA LEU A 745 33.80 -24.78 29.66
C LEU A 745 35.32 -24.98 29.67
N GLN A 746 36.07 -24.62 30.72
CA GLN A 746 37.54 -24.80 30.74
C GLN A 746 37.95 -26.26 30.53
N ARG A 747 37.31 -27.17 31.27
CA ARG A 747 37.59 -28.61 31.21
C ARG A 747 37.17 -29.19 29.87
N GLU A 748 35.97 -28.81 29.42
CA GLU A 748 35.37 -29.31 28.18
C GLU A 748 36.17 -28.85 26.96
N VAL A 749 36.66 -27.60 26.92
CA VAL A 749 37.55 -27.09 25.86
C VAL A 749 38.94 -27.71 25.94
N ALA A 750 39.49 -27.89 27.15
CA ALA A 750 40.78 -28.57 27.34
C ALA A 750 40.77 -30.01 26.80
N ALA A 751 39.63 -30.71 26.86
CA ALA A 751 39.47 -32.05 26.29
C ALA A 751 39.61 -32.10 24.74
N TRP A 752 39.58 -30.95 24.06
CA TRP A 752 39.86 -30.84 22.62
C TRP A 752 41.34 -30.63 22.28
N LEU A 753 42.19 -30.43 23.29
CA LEU A 753 43.62 -30.22 23.13
C LEU A 753 44.44 -31.36 23.76
N PRO A 754 45.63 -31.67 23.22
CA PRO A 754 46.55 -32.59 23.88
C PRO A 754 47.00 -32.01 25.22
N LYS A 755 47.31 -32.87 26.20
CA LYS A 755 47.74 -32.47 27.55
C LYS A 755 48.90 -31.47 27.56
N THR A 756 49.76 -31.50 26.53
CA THR A 756 50.89 -30.57 26.34
C THR A 756 50.45 -29.12 26.14
N GLN A 757 49.25 -28.89 25.60
CA GLN A 757 48.72 -27.55 25.32
C GLN A 757 47.74 -27.05 26.39
N HIS A 758 47.48 -27.83 27.45
CA HIS A 758 46.57 -27.45 28.53
C HIS A 758 47.09 -26.23 29.30
N ALA A 759 48.39 -26.15 29.56
CA ALA A 759 49.01 -24.99 30.20
C ALA A 759 48.89 -23.72 29.33
N THR A 760 49.02 -23.87 28.01
CA THR A 760 48.84 -22.78 27.04
C THR A 760 47.39 -22.26 27.06
N LEU A 761 46.40 -23.16 27.02
CA LEU A 761 44.98 -22.80 27.14
C LEU A 761 44.69 -22.05 28.45
N MET A 762 45.19 -22.55 29.59
CA MET A 762 44.94 -21.92 30.88
C MET A 762 45.56 -20.52 31.00
N ARG A 763 46.73 -20.30 30.38
CA ARG A 763 47.35 -18.97 30.28
C ARG A 763 46.55 -18.02 29.39
N MET A 764 45.94 -18.53 28.33
CA MET A 764 45.12 -17.74 27.38
C MET A 764 43.68 -17.53 27.86
N TRP A 765 43.17 -18.35 28.80
CA TRP A 765 41.78 -18.30 29.24
C TRP A 765 41.30 -16.91 29.72
N PRO A 766 42.09 -16.12 30.47
CA PRO A 766 41.70 -14.75 30.84
C PRO A 766 41.53 -13.84 29.62
N VAL A 767 42.32 -14.03 28.56
CA VAL A 767 42.24 -13.28 27.30
C VAL A 767 41.01 -13.69 26.51
N VAL A 768 40.70 -14.99 26.45
CA VAL A 768 39.46 -15.50 25.86
C VAL A 768 38.25 -14.89 26.57
N ALA A 769 38.25 -14.90 27.91
CA ALA A 769 37.20 -14.32 28.73
C ALA A 769 37.04 -12.81 28.52
N GLN A 770 38.15 -12.09 28.32
CA GLN A 770 38.13 -10.67 28.01
C GLN A 770 37.57 -10.38 26.62
N GLN A 771 37.94 -11.16 25.60
CA GLN A 771 37.48 -10.99 24.22
C GLN A 771 35.99 -11.27 24.04
N VAL A 772 35.42 -12.22 24.79
CA VAL A 772 33.97 -12.47 24.79
C VAL A 772 33.21 -11.44 25.61
N ARG A 773 33.87 -10.75 26.56
CA ARG A 773 33.27 -9.68 27.37
C ARG A 773 33.16 -8.35 26.63
N GLN A 774 34.14 -8.04 25.79
CA GLN A 774 34.07 -6.98 24.77
C GLN A 774 33.04 -7.36 23.72
#